data_AF-A0AB39SGF1-F1
#
_entry.id   AF-A0AB39SGF1-F1
#
_cell.length_a   1.000
_cell.length_b   1.000
_cell.length_c   1.000
_cell.angle_alpha   90.00
_cell.angle_beta   90.00
_cell.angle_gamma   90.00
#
_symmetry.space_group_name_H-M   'P 1'
#
loop_
_entity.id
_entity.type
_entity.pdbx_description
1 polymer ?
#
loop_
_entity_poly.entity_id
_entity_poly.type
_entity_poly.pdbx_seq_one_letter_code
_entity_poly.pdbx_strand_id
1 'polypeptide(L)'
;MSGGFDRVLAALEGIGVEPTAREAAEALWLATHIAGSASTTAQETVRAQSAGKDASARDRKRREARSANPGKPATLHAPTVAAATAESGTVTTRAIAVRVADVPALPHGLELMRALRPLKRKVPSRHRVILDETATAERSAEERLFLPATRPEPERWLSLALVVETGPTMTVWHPLVNELTVLLQRTGAFRDIRLWHLHSTPDGASGLHPRAIPTSALHSLREILDPTGRQAVWCVSDCVSALWHDGRADRLLETWGQDGPLAIIQPLPQRLWRRTGLRPEPVRLQTASPAAPNSRLRTTSSDSSALLRKPAAGIPVPVLELDRSWLSGWTRLVTATAPGGVPAVITTTDTLDGAATASGDDTISPTPAPTDPLSLVRAFRAHASAQAYRLAGCLASLPLTLPVMRLVQRVMLPASGSAHLAEVLLSGLVHHIPSDSANPVYDFAEGVREVLLSTLRRSDSRRVYDEVSAYLAAHAGDARDTQALAVLPSGQGEVALTMPSRPFAEITMRGDSRTSYPEPLAEPHTSREDLPSTSAGPESPPAPNERRPERVRHGLIADMVDALQLSAVVTEPGVRDIWCDMLANELGRRVEPYGGKHLRGWLLEVVRTCTQVPGDLWCLPRALDYIEPSSQASTALGPLVEEWEAVEFFNGVDLRPLRPALTTVGAPQSEALARRVSRQRFQELPRWCTTGWETFLHLAQMNHAEGEPPPTMAFLDLAAEQLTEHGQLEDAETLRRWSRTQARAMNLTQVLAQWHPPTAPVRSEAAVLTIQFEPDRVDENRYYLSHWRRSEGPHSVPGETVHVYRDELPGAVGQVVEETEERWADLRQPVVLEFMLPHALMNEPVEWWLKEPDSAYPTPLVMDYPVVLRSLERLRRASWHRPWRNRWRQLTDDYQNSRAYWSRPGANDISPFHLERELKEDSSVVCLILSQPPSDPSGRGGRELLAGLRAGVPAMIWHRHDCTNPAFREAVGEIVQDGNLGSLVDRITRLRREALMVGPEEWEGHIGRHLAVLFDDPDHMVGPPGLPQV
;
A
#
# COMPACT_ATOMS: atom_id res chain seq x y z
N MET A 1 23.96 47.92 29.88
CA MET A 1 23.33 46.60 30.06
C MET A 1 22.66 46.42 31.44
N SER A 2 22.95 47.21 32.49
CA SER A 2 22.36 46.98 33.82
C SER A 2 20.86 47.30 33.93
N GLY A 3 20.37 48.38 33.32
CA GLY A 3 18.97 48.82 33.51
C GLY A 3 17.88 47.92 32.88
N GLY A 4 18.24 46.94 32.05
CA GLY A 4 17.30 45.96 31.49
C GLY A 4 17.11 44.74 32.40
N PHE A 5 18.15 44.36 33.14
CA PHE A 5 18.14 43.22 34.05
C PHE A 5 17.25 43.50 35.27
N ASP A 6 17.39 44.69 35.85
CA ASP A 6 16.62 45.11 37.05
C ASP A 6 15.11 45.18 36.79
N ARG A 7 14.69 45.51 35.56
CA ARG A 7 13.25 45.52 35.19
C ARG A 7 12.66 44.13 35.06
N VAL A 8 13.44 43.15 34.60
CA VAL A 8 12.97 41.76 34.46
C VAL A 8 12.88 41.10 35.83
N LEU A 9 13.85 41.34 36.72
CA LEU A 9 13.75 40.91 38.11
C LEU A 9 12.52 41.52 38.80
N ALA A 10 12.33 42.84 38.69
CA ALA A 10 11.18 43.52 39.31
C ALA A 10 9.83 43.02 38.76
N ALA A 11 9.76 42.61 37.49
CA ALA A 11 8.56 42.05 36.89
C ALA A 11 8.27 40.62 37.37
N LEU A 12 9.32 39.79 37.57
CA LEU A 12 9.18 38.43 38.10
C LEU A 12 8.84 38.44 39.59
N GLU A 13 9.47 39.33 40.37
CA GLU A 13 9.15 39.57 41.78
C GLU A 13 7.72 40.11 41.95
N GLY A 14 7.24 40.97 41.03
CA GLY A 14 5.87 41.49 41.01
C GLY A 14 4.79 40.43 40.78
N ILE A 15 5.15 39.24 40.29
CA ILE A 15 4.24 38.09 40.11
C ILE A 15 4.42 37.08 41.27
N GLY A 16 5.24 37.41 42.27
CA GLY A 16 5.46 36.59 43.47
C GLY A 16 6.43 35.43 43.27
N VAL A 17 7.28 35.49 42.24
CA VAL A 17 8.31 34.49 41.97
C VAL A 17 9.67 35.08 42.38
N GLU A 18 10.42 34.39 43.22
CA GLU A 18 11.85 34.68 43.46
C GLU A 18 12.70 33.81 42.52
N PRO A 19 13.06 34.29 41.32
CA PRO A 19 13.75 33.46 40.33
C PRO A 19 15.20 33.19 40.77
N THR A 20 15.64 31.95 40.62
CA THR A 20 17.06 31.61 40.69
C THR A 20 17.82 32.30 39.56
N ALA A 21 19.14 32.49 39.71
CA ALA A 21 19.99 33.12 38.68
C ALA A 21 19.87 32.43 37.30
N ARG A 22 19.56 31.13 37.29
CA ARG A 22 19.31 30.35 36.07
C ARG A 22 17.97 30.68 35.43
N GLU A 23 16.90 30.77 36.20
CA GLU A 23 15.55 31.10 35.71
C GLU A 23 15.49 32.54 35.19
N ALA A 24 16.19 33.47 35.84
CA ALA A 24 16.35 34.84 35.33
C ALA A 24 17.08 34.87 33.98
N ALA A 25 18.15 34.07 33.82
CA ALA A 25 18.88 33.96 32.57
C ALA A 25 18.05 33.29 31.45
N GLU A 26 17.28 32.24 31.78
CA GLU A 26 16.38 31.56 30.85
C GLU A 26 15.21 32.47 30.43
N ALA A 27 14.65 33.27 31.34
CA ALA A 27 13.61 34.25 31.04
C ALA A 27 14.12 35.37 30.11
N LEU A 28 15.34 35.87 30.35
CA LEU A 28 15.99 36.85 29.46
C LEU A 28 16.30 36.26 28.08
N TRP A 29 16.76 35.02 28.04
CA TRP A 29 17.01 34.30 26.79
C TRP A 29 15.71 34.08 25.99
N LEU A 30 14.63 33.65 26.66
CA LEU A 30 13.30 33.52 26.06
C LEU A 30 12.76 34.86 25.54
N ALA A 31 12.94 35.95 26.28
CA ALA A 31 12.51 37.29 25.86
C ALA A 31 13.17 37.71 24.54
N THR A 32 14.45 37.38 24.33
CA THR A 32 15.13 37.65 23.05
C THR A 32 14.60 36.83 21.87
N HIS A 33 14.03 35.65 22.12
CA HIS A 33 13.46 34.78 21.09
C HIS A 33 11.97 35.09 20.81
N ILE A 34 11.26 35.69 21.78
CA ILE A 34 9.86 36.13 21.64
C ILE A 34 9.78 37.52 20.98
N ALA A 35 10.80 38.37 21.13
CA ALA A 35 10.83 39.73 20.58
C ALA A 35 10.67 39.79 19.04
N GLY A 36 11.02 38.72 18.31
CA GLY A 36 10.78 38.62 16.86
C GLY A 36 9.30 38.47 16.48
N SER A 37 8.44 38.02 17.40
CA SER A 37 7.00 37.80 17.16
C SER A 37 6.14 38.99 17.61
N ALA A 38 6.65 39.84 18.51
CA ALA A 38 5.91 40.97 19.08
C ALA A 38 5.96 42.26 18.23
N SER A 39 7.00 42.45 17.40
CA SER A 39 7.08 43.62 16.50
C SER A 39 6.00 43.62 15.42
N THR A 40 5.54 42.45 14.98
CA THR A 40 4.47 42.30 13.98
C THR A 40 3.12 42.73 14.56
N THR A 41 2.84 42.36 15.81
CA THR A 41 1.57 42.68 16.49
C THR A 41 1.48 44.16 16.88
N ALA A 42 2.61 44.80 17.18
CA ALA A 42 2.69 46.23 17.50
C ALA A 42 2.50 47.13 16.25
N GLN A 43 2.95 46.69 15.07
CA GLN A 43 2.71 47.42 13.81
C GLN A 43 1.25 47.30 13.32
N GLU A 44 0.57 46.19 13.60
CA GLU A 44 -0.86 46.03 13.28
C GLU A 44 -1.78 46.86 14.18
N THR A 45 -1.44 47.00 15.47
CA THR A 45 -2.25 47.79 16.41
C THR A 45 -2.17 49.30 16.15
N VAL A 46 -1.00 49.81 15.72
CA VAL A 46 -0.84 51.23 15.36
C VAL A 46 -1.56 51.55 14.03
N ARG A 47 -1.61 50.60 13.08
CA ARG A 47 -2.34 50.79 11.81
C ARG A 47 -3.86 50.68 11.98
N ALA A 48 -4.35 49.96 12.99
CA ALA A 48 -5.77 49.84 13.30
C ALA A 48 -6.36 51.11 13.95
N GLN A 49 -5.56 51.92 14.65
CA GLN A 49 -6.05 53.10 15.36
C GLN A 49 -6.18 54.36 14.48
N SER A 50 -5.52 54.42 13.32
CA SER A 50 -5.64 55.58 12.41
C SER A 50 -6.82 55.50 11.43
N ALA A 51 -7.57 54.39 11.40
CA ALA A 51 -8.67 54.15 10.45
C ALA A 51 -10.08 54.45 11.03
N GLY A 52 -10.16 55.08 12.20
CA GLY A 52 -11.39 55.25 12.99
C GLY A 52 -12.40 56.31 12.52
N LYS A 53 -12.23 56.95 11.35
CA LYS A 53 -13.17 57.99 10.88
C LYS A 53 -13.95 57.69 9.59
N ASP A 54 -13.65 56.60 8.87
CA ASP A 54 -14.39 56.18 7.67
C ASP A 54 -15.36 54.99 7.88
N ALA A 55 -15.53 54.56 9.14
CA ALA A 55 -16.28 53.35 9.47
C ALA A 55 -17.81 53.44 9.27
N SER A 56 -18.40 54.63 9.34
CA SER A 56 -19.87 54.82 9.27
C SER A 56 -20.46 54.53 7.88
N ALA A 57 -19.72 54.79 6.80
CA ALA A 57 -20.19 54.52 5.43
C ALA A 57 -19.94 53.07 4.98
N ARG A 58 -18.92 52.40 5.54
CA ARG A 58 -18.60 50.99 5.23
C ARG A 58 -19.52 50.01 5.95
N ASP A 59 -20.03 50.33 7.13
CA ASP A 59 -20.90 49.43 7.88
C ASP A 59 -22.30 49.27 7.26
N ARG A 60 -22.76 50.28 6.50
CA ARG A 60 -24.02 50.21 5.74
C ARG A 60 -23.91 49.29 4.52
N LYS A 61 -22.80 49.37 3.77
CA LYS A 61 -22.49 48.42 2.66
C LYS A 61 -22.13 47.00 3.17
N ARG A 62 -21.57 46.86 4.38
CA ARG A 62 -21.23 45.57 5.00
C ARG A 62 -22.46 44.85 5.58
N ARG A 63 -23.49 45.60 6.01
CA ARG A 63 -24.79 45.04 6.40
C ARG A 63 -25.61 44.55 5.20
N GLU A 64 -25.55 45.24 4.06
CA GLU A 64 -26.19 44.77 2.82
C GLU A 64 -25.48 43.54 2.23
N ALA A 65 -24.14 43.44 2.35
CA ALA A 65 -23.36 42.27 1.91
C ALA A 65 -23.45 41.04 2.84
N ARG A 66 -24.07 41.16 4.02
CA ARG A 66 -24.35 40.03 4.94
C ARG A 66 -25.68 39.34 4.69
N SER A 67 -26.48 39.82 3.73
CA SER A 67 -27.61 39.10 3.16
C SER A 67 -27.18 38.23 1.97
N ALA A 68 -26.12 37.43 2.16
CA ALA A 68 -25.73 36.39 1.21
C ALA A 68 -26.38 35.07 1.66
N ASN A 69 -27.14 34.45 0.76
CA ASN A 69 -27.84 33.17 0.95
C ASN A 69 -27.04 32.17 1.81
N PRO A 70 -27.57 31.67 2.93
CA PRO A 70 -27.02 30.50 3.60
C PRO A 70 -27.38 29.28 2.74
N GLY A 71 -26.45 28.81 1.92
CA GLY A 71 -26.70 27.60 1.12
C GLY A 71 -25.74 27.25 -0.02
N LYS A 72 -24.72 28.07 -0.33
CA LYS A 72 -23.72 27.67 -1.33
C LYS A 72 -22.49 27.02 -0.65
N PRO A 73 -22.12 25.78 -1.00
CA PRO A 73 -20.94 25.13 -0.47
C PRO A 73 -19.66 25.87 -0.93
N ALA A 74 -18.66 25.90 -0.06
CA ALA A 74 -17.30 26.35 -0.40
C ALA A 74 -16.55 25.18 -1.05
N THR A 75 -15.83 25.45 -2.15
CA THR A 75 -15.03 24.43 -2.83
C THR A 75 -13.62 24.41 -2.26
N LEU A 76 -13.07 23.22 -2.06
CA LEU A 76 -11.72 23.00 -1.56
C LEU A 76 -10.78 22.67 -2.71
N HIS A 77 -9.67 23.39 -2.75
CA HIS A 77 -8.62 23.28 -3.76
C HIS A 77 -7.31 22.91 -3.09
N ALA A 78 -6.50 22.12 -3.79
CA ALA A 78 -5.16 21.83 -3.31
C ALA A 78 -4.30 23.12 -3.38
N PRO A 79 -3.38 23.34 -2.43
CA PRO A 79 -2.44 24.44 -2.49
C PRO A 79 -1.41 24.20 -3.60
N THR A 80 -1.76 24.54 -4.84
CA THR A 80 -0.85 24.55 -5.98
C THR A 80 -0.34 25.97 -6.22
N VAL A 81 0.97 26.18 -6.11
CA VAL A 81 1.59 27.42 -6.55
C VAL A 81 1.88 27.27 -8.04
N ALA A 82 1.00 27.75 -8.90
CA ALA A 82 1.38 27.99 -10.29
C ALA A 82 2.42 29.12 -10.29
N ALA A 83 3.64 28.77 -10.68
CA ALA A 83 4.78 29.68 -10.77
C ALA A 83 4.45 30.91 -11.63
N ALA A 84 5.06 32.02 -11.23
CA ALA A 84 4.92 33.34 -11.83
C ALA A 84 5.47 33.39 -13.25
N THR A 85 4.68 32.94 -14.23
CA THR A 85 4.69 33.46 -15.61
C THR A 85 3.24 33.59 -16.05
N ALA A 86 2.49 34.47 -15.39
CA ALA A 86 1.19 34.89 -15.88
C ALA A 86 1.42 35.81 -17.08
N GLU A 87 1.29 35.27 -18.29
CA GLU A 87 0.80 36.08 -19.41
C GLU A 87 -0.56 36.66 -18.99
N SER A 88 -0.72 37.96 -19.22
CA SER A 88 -1.87 38.76 -18.81
C SER A 88 -3.20 38.10 -19.19
N GLY A 89 -3.90 37.50 -18.20
CA GLY A 89 -5.24 36.93 -18.40
C GLY A 89 -5.77 35.98 -17.32
N THR A 90 -4.96 35.52 -16.36
CA THR A 90 -5.40 34.52 -15.36
C THR A 90 -6.22 35.13 -14.20
N VAL A 91 -7.42 34.58 -13.97
CA VAL A 91 -8.32 35.01 -12.88
C VAL A 91 -7.81 34.48 -11.53
N THR A 92 -7.48 35.39 -10.61
CA THR A 92 -7.06 35.06 -9.23
C THR A 92 -8.24 35.12 -8.26
N THR A 93 -8.47 34.08 -7.46
CA THR A 93 -9.54 34.03 -6.43
C THR A 93 -8.95 33.97 -5.02
N ARG A 94 -9.64 34.53 -4.02
CA ARG A 94 -9.21 34.50 -2.61
C ARG A 94 -9.69 33.24 -1.88
N ALA A 95 -8.84 32.64 -1.05
CA ALA A 95 -9.12 31.42 -0.28
C ALA A 95 -8.64 31.48 1.19
N ILE A 96 -9.15 30.54 2.01
CA ILE A 96 -8.80 30.34 3.43
C ILE A 96 -8.11 28.99 3.60
N ALA A 97 -7.04 28.93 4.39
CA ALA A 97 -6.40 27.67 4.74
C ALA A 97 -7.22 26.87 5.77
N VAL A 98 -7.63 25.65 5.43
CA VAL A 98 -8.30 24.67 6.29
C VAL A 98 -7.26 23.65 6.75
N ARG A 99 -7.28 23.31 8.04
CA ARG A 99 -6.38 22.30 8.65
C ARG A 99 -7.16 21.05 9.03
N VAL A 100 -6.60 19.86 8.77
CA VAL A 100 -7.27 18.56 9.01
C VAL A 100 -6.29 17.59 9.66
N ALA A 101 -6.74 16.89 10.72
CA ALA A 101 -5.92 15.97 11.52
C ALA A 101 -5.29 14.84 10.67
N ASP A 102 -3.99 14.60 10.88
CA ASP A 102 -3.26 13.46 10.29
C ASP A 102 -3.40 12.19 11.16
N VAL A 103 -3.10 11.02 10.59
CA VAL A 103 -3.05 9.73 11.33
C VAL A 103 -1.66 9.59 11.96
N PRO A 104 -1.53 9.00 13.17
CA PRO A 104 -0.22 8.67 13.72
C PRO A 104 0.57 7.78 12.74
N ALA A 105 1.74 8.24 12.31
CA ALA A 105 2.56 7.56 11.32
C ALA A 105 3.45 6.46 11.91
N LEU A 106 3.64 6.44 13.24
CA LEU A 106 4.35 5.38 13.96
C LEU A 106 3.40 4.42 14.68
N PRO A 107 3.20 3.20 14.17
CA PRO A 107 2.49 2.17 14.91
C PRO A 107 3.32 1.68 16.11
N HIS A 108 2.64 1.19 17.16
CA HIS A 108 3.27 0.49 18.31
C HIS A 108 4.40 1.22 19.06
N GLY A 109 4.37 2.55 19.19
CA GLY A 109 5.46 3.33 19.80
C GLY A 109 5.93 2.90 21.20
N LEU A 110 5.06 2.29 22.03
CA LEU A 110 5.44 1.72 23.34
C LEU A 110 6.46 0.58 23.20
N GLU A 111 6.34 -0.24 22.16
CA GLU A 111 7.22 -1.38 21.91
C GLU A 111 8.61 -0.93 21.47
N LEU A 112 8.68 0.10 20.62
CA LEU A 112 9.94 0.73 20.21
C LEU A 112 10.69 1.32 21.42
N MET A 113 9.98 2.01 22.32
CA MET A 113 10.58 2.53 23.57
C MET A 113 11.12 1.41 24.47
N ARG A 114 10.46 0.25 24.51
CA ARG A 114 10.95 -0.92 25.27
C ARG A 114 12.22 -1.48 24.66
N ALA A 115 12.31 -1.57 23.33
CA ALA A 115 13.50 -2.04 22.62
C ALA A 115 14.74 -1.17 22.89
N LEU A 116 14.55 0.15 23.03
CA LEU A 116 15.64 1.12 23.29
C LEU A 116 16.03 1.24 24.78
N ARG A 117 15.28 0.64 25.70
CA ARG A 117 15.52 0.75 27.16
C ARG A 117 16.97 0.43 27.59
N PRO A 118 17.66 -0.60 27.05
CA PRO A 118 19.04 -0.89 27.42
C PRO A 118 20.04 0.25 27.14
N LEU A 119 19.71 1.19 26.24
CA LEU A 119 20.56 2.37 25.97
C LEU A 119 20.53 3.40 27.10
N LYS A 120 19.61 3.29 28.08
CA LYS A 120 19.51 4.22 29.23
C LYS A 120 20.67 4.11 30.24
N ARG A 121 21.81 3.52 29.86
CA ARG A 121 23.01 3.43 30.69
C ARG A 121 23.54 4.82 31.04
N LYS A 122 23.93 5.02 32.30
CA LYS A 122 24.63 6.22 32.76
C LYS A 122 26.12 5.95 32.91
N VAL A 123 26.94 6.96 32.67
CA VAL A 123 28.40 6.96 32.88
C VAL A 123 28.82 8.23 33.61
N PRO A 124 29.95 8.21 34.32
CA PRO A 124 30.55 9.43 34.87
C PRO A 124 30.81 10.46 33.77
N SER A 125 30.37 11.70 33.96
CA SER A 125 30.71 12.81 33.08
C SER A 125 32.22 13.11 33.14
N ARG A 126 32.80 13.51 32.01
CA ARG A 126 34.22 13.89 31.92
C ARG A 126 34.49 15.34 32.28
N HIS A 127 33.45 16.18 32.25
CA HIS A 127 33.59 17.63 32.35
C HIS A 127 32.71 18.24 33.44
N ARG A 128 31.69 17.52 33.92
CA ARG A 128 30.80 17.97 34.98
C ARG A 128 31.04 17.20 36.26
N VAL A 129 31.22 17.94 37.34
CA VAL A 129 31.32 17.43 38.70
C VAL A 129 30.23 18.08 39.54
N ILE A 130 29.67 17.31 40.46
CA ILE A 130 28.69 17.76 41.44
C ILE A 130 29.26 17.59 42.84
N LEU A 131 28.73 18.34 43.80
CA LEU A 131 29.07 18.18 45.21
C LEU A 131 28.63 16.78 45.67
N ASP A 132 29.54 16.05 46.30
CA ASP A 132 29.21 14.85 47.04
C ASP A 132 28.86 15.27 48.47
N GLU A 133 27.58 15.52 48.71
CA GLU A 133 27.09 16.02 50.00
C GLU A 133 27.46 15.09 51.15
N THR A 134 27.35 13.78 50.95
CA THR A 134 27.67 12.76 51.96
C THR A 134 29.17 12.74 52.25
N ALA A 135 30.02 12.64 51.21
CA ALA A 135 31.46 12.63 51.41
C ALA A 135 31.98 13.97 51.97
N THR A 136 31.34 15.09 51.61
CA THR A 136 31.65 16.41 52.17
C THR A 136 31.29 16.45 53.65
N ALA A 137 30.12 15.94 54.05
CA ALA A 137 29.68 15.92 55.44
C ALA A 137 30.56 15.01 56.31
N GLU A 138 30.87 13.80 55.83
CA GLU A 138 31.75 12.83 56.50
C GLU A 138 33.14 13.41 56.71
N ARG A 139 33.76 13.90 55.64
CA ARG A 139 35.10 14.51 55.71
C ARG A 139 35.13 15.74 56.62
N SER A 140 34.09 16.57 56.57
CA SER A 140 33.98 17.74 57.45
C SER A 140 33.85 17.34 58.93
N ALA A 141 33.13 16.25 59.21
CA ALA A 141 32.97 15.73 60.57
C ALA A 141 34.28 15.13 61.12
N GLU A 142 35.04 14.41 60.29
CA GLU A 142 36.29 13.75 60.68
C GLU A 142 37.48 14.74 60.76
N GLU A 143 37.69 15.55 59.73
CA GLU A 143 38.87 16.40 59.60
C GLU A 143 38.68 17.79 60.22
N ARG A 144 37.45 18.13 60.64
CA ARG A 144 37.03 19.48 61.12
C ARG A 144 37.36 20.62 60.14
N LEU A 145 37.44 20.30 58.85
CA LEU A 145 37.67 21.23 57.75
C LEU A 145 36.51 21.11 56.76
N PHE A 146 35.82 22.23 56.49
CA PHE A 146 34.69 22.23 55.56
C PHE A 146 35.17 22.37 54.11
N LEU A 147 35.68 21.26 53.54
CA LEU A 147 36.15 21.20 52.16
C LEU A 147 35.18 20.37 51.30
N PRO A 148 34.60 20.94 50.22
CA PRO A 148 33.66 20.23 49.37
C PRO A 148 34.34 19.06 48.65
N ALA A 149 33.84 17.85 48.90
CA ALA A 149 34.16 16.68 48.10
C ALA A 149 33.29 16.70 46.84
N THR A 150 33.86 16.39 45.68
CA THR A 150 33.13 16.37 44.42
C THR A 150 33.19 14.98 43.79
N ARG A 151 32.12 14.63 43.07
CA ARG A 151 32.06 13.42 42.24
C ARG A 151 31.56 13.75 40.84
N PRO A 152 31.95 12.99 39.80
CA PRO A 152 31.43 13.19 38.46
C PRO A 152 29.90 13.11 38.40
N GLU A 153 29.28 14.01 37.65
CA GLU A 153 27.83 13.97 37.40
C GLU A 153 27.47 12.73 36.56
N PRO A 154 26.49 11.90 36.95
CA PRO A 154 26.04 10.78 36.12
C PRO A 154 25.25 11.26 34.88
N GLU A 155 25.82 11.09 33.68
CA GLU A 155 25.18 11.49 32.41
C GLU A 155 24.84 10.27 31.53
N ARG A 156 24.00 10.47 30.51
CA ARG A 156 23.78 9.42 29.50
C ARG A 156 25.05 9.23 28.67
N TRP A 157 25.34 7.95 28.40
CA TRP A 157 26.58 7.55 27.76
C TRP A 157 26.67 7.84 26.27
N LEU A 158 25.54 7.98 25.58
CA LEU A 158 25.46 8.26 24.14
C LEU A 158 24.65 9.52 23.83
N SER A 159 25.08 10.23 22.81
CA SER A 159 24.35 11.27 22.07
C SER A 159 23.84 10.70 20.75
N LEU A 160 22.78 11.27 20.16
CA LEU A 160 22.24 10.82 18.87
C LEU A 160 22.19 11.96 17.86
N ALA A 161 22.83 11.78 16.70
CA ALA A 161 22.54 12.56 15.50
C ALA A 161 21.50 11.81 14.66
N LEU A 162 20.29 12.36 14.57
CA LEU A 162 19.24 11.88 13.69
C LEU A 162 19.34 12.65 12.38
N VAL A 163 19.88 12.02 11.34
CA VAL A 163 20.09 12.61 10.02
C VAL A 163 18.99 12.15 9.08
N VAL A 164 18.23 13.06 8.49
CA VAL A 164 17.10 12.76 7.63
C VAL A 164 17.42 13.20 6.22
N GLU A 165 17.39 12.28 5.26
CA GLU A 165 17.56 12.64 3.86
C GLU A 165 16.45 13.59 3.38
N THR A 166 16.83 14.58 2.57
CA THR A 166 15.88 15.42 1.86
C THR A 166 15.77 14.95 0.41
N GLY A 167 14.58 14.48 0.03
CA GLY A 167 14.24 14.09 -1.34
C GLY A 167 12.72 14.15 -1.54
N PRO A 168 12.22 14.16 -2.78
CA PRO A 168 10.78 14.25 -3.05
C PRO A 168 9.99 13.14 -2.36
N THR A 169 10.48 11.90 -2.45
CA THR A 169 9.89 10.69 -1.85
C THR A 169 9.95 10.70 -0.32
N MET A 170 10.99 11.32 0.27
CA MET A 170 11.11 11.52 1.71
C MET A 170 9.99 12.37 2.31
N THR A 171 9.25 13.11 1.47
CA THR A 171 8.14 13.93 1.94
C THR A 171 7.03 13.12 2.59
N VAL A 172 6.79 11.92 2.09
CA VAL A 172 5.81 10.96 2.62
C VAL A 172 6.12 10.58 4.06
N TRP A 173 7.39 10.60 4.45
CA TRP A 173 7.88 10.10 5.73
C TRP A 173 8.07 11.19 6.80
N HIS A 174 7.88 12.47 6.50
CA HIS A 174 8.03 13.55 7.49
C HIS A 174 7.22 13.36 8.78
N PRO A 175 5.93 12.94 8.77
CA PRO A 175 5.19 12.68 10.01
C PRO A 175 5.84 11.57 10.84
N LEU A 176 6.26 10.48 10.20
CA LEU A 176 6.96 9.37 10.85
C LEU A 176 8.28 9.83 11.47
N VAL A 177 9.06 10.67 10.78
CA VAL A 177 10.30 11.27 11.30
C VAL A 177 10.03 12.16 12.51
N ASN A 178 8.99 12.99 12.46
CA ASN A 178 8.60 13.89 13.55
C ASN A 178 8.18 13.09 14.79
N GLU A 179 7.31 12.10 14.61
CA GLU A 179 6.89 11.23 15.70
C GLU A 179 8.05 10.40 16.26
N LEU A 180 8.97 9.94 15.41
CA LEU A 180 10.18 9.22 15.84
C LEU A 180 11.05 10.12 16.72
N THR A 181 11.24 11.37 16.31
CA THR A 181 12.00 12.36 17.08
C THR A 181 11.39 12.58 18.47
N VAL A 182 10.07 12.75 18.54
CA VAL A 182 9.35 12.89 19.82
C VAL A 182 9.46 11.62 20.68
N LEU A 183 9.34 10.44 20.08
CA LEU A 183 9.48 9.15 20.76
C LEU A 183 10.89 8.99 21.36
N LEU A 184 11.93 9.30 20.59
CA LEU A 184 13.32 9.21 21.04
C LEU A 184 13.60 10.17 22.20
N GLN A 185 13.08 11.40 22.13
CA GLN A 185 13.16 12.37 23.23
C GLN A 185 12.48 11.84 24.50
N ARG A 186 11.25 11.31 24.37
CA ARG A 186 10.49 10.73 25.50
C ARG A 186 11.16 9.49 26.11
N THR A 187 11.88 8.71 25.31
CA THR A 187 12.59 7.52 25.80
C THR A 187 13.66 7.89 26.83
N GLY A 188 14.29 9.06 26.67
CA GLY A 188 15.33 9.59 27.55
C GLY A 188 16.57 8.70 27.61
N ALA A 189 16.88 8.00 26.51
CA ALA A 189 18.03 7.09 26.38
C ALA A 189 19.34 7.82 26.07
N PHE A 190 19.27 8.93 25.35
CA PHE A 190 20.43 9.71 24.90
C PHE A 190 20.63 10.96 25.75
N ARG A 191 21.87 11.48 25.74
CA ARG A 191 22.26 12.72 26.42
C ARG A 191 21.64 13.93 25.74
N ASP A 192 21.80 13.99 24.43
CA ASP A 192 21.16 14.94 23.52
C ASP A 192 20.80 14.22 22.21
N ILE A 193 19.78 14.74 21.53
CA ILE A 193 19.32 14.28 20.22
C ILE A 193 19.32 15.52 19.31
N ARG A 194 20.09 15.47 18.21
CA ARG A 194 20.17 16.55 17.22
C ARG A 194 19.60 16.07 15.90
N LEU A 195 18.61 16.79 15.39
CA LEU A 195 18.02 16.55 14.08
C LEU A 195 18.82 17.31 13.02
N TRP A 196 19.24 16.62 11.98
CA TRP A 196 19.92 17.17 10.81
C TRP A 196 19.20 16.72 9.55
N HIS A 197 19.22 17.56 8.53
CA HIS A 197 18.71 17.25 7.20
C HIS A 197 19.89 17.14 6.23
N LEU A 198 19.98 16.00 5.52
CA LEU A 198 21.01 15.73 4.54
C LEU A 198 20.55 16.21 3.16
N HIS A 199 21.21 17.25 2.68
CA HIS A 199 20.98 17.87 1.38
C HIS A 199 22.01 17.37 0.36
N SER A 200 21.57 17.20 -0.88
CA SER A 200 22.45 16.96 -2.02
C SER A 200 22.24 18.05 -3.07
N THR A 201 23.32 18.69 -3.50
CA THR A 201 23.28 19.71 -4.55
C THR A 201 23.32 19.06 -5.94
N PRO A 202 22.80 19.73 -6.98
CA PRO A 202 22.90 19.27 -8.37
C PRO A 202 24.34 19.02 -8.83
N ASP A 203 25.29 19.79 -8.29
CA ASP A 203 26.74 19.64 -8.56
C ASP A 203 27.36 18.40 -7.90
N GLY A 204 26.56 17.59 -7.20
CA GLY A 204 26.98 16.34 -6.56
C GLY A 204 27.54 16.50 -5.13
N ALA A 205 27.63 17.71 -4.59
CA ALA A 205 28.06 17.94 -3.21
C ALA A 205 26.94 17.59 -2.22
N SER A 206 27.29 17.08 -1.04
CA SER A 206 26.33 16.78 0.02
C SER A 206 26.73 17.47 1.33
N GLY A 207 25.74 17.92 2.09
CA GLY A 207 25.97 18.63 3.35
C GLY A 207 24.77 18.59 4.28
N LEU A 208 24.97 19.01 5.52
CA LEU A 208 23.96 18.96 6.58
C LEU A 208 23.35 20.33 6.84
N HIS A 209 22.08 20.36 7.24
CA HIS A 209 21.45 21.58 7.72
C HIS A 209 20.45 21.28 8.86
N PRO A 210 20.32 22.11 9.91
CA PRO A 210 19.38 21.86 11.00
C PRO A 210 17.90 21.95 10.61
N ARG A 211 17.59 22.44 9.40
CA ARG A 211 16.24 22.61 8.87
C ARG A 211 16.07 21.90 7.53
N ALA A 212 14.86 21.42 7.27
CA ALA A 212 14.48 20.78 6.00
C ALA A 212 14.68 21.69 4.79
N ILE A 213 14.48 22.99 4.93
CA ILE A 213 14.82 23.99 3.91
C ILE A 213 16.06 24.76 4.38
N PRO A 214 17.19 24.74 3.64
CA PRO A 214 18.39 25.46 4.02
C PRO A 214 18.16 26.96 4.04
N THR A 215 18.57 27.63 5.12
CA THR A 215 18.52 29.10 5.25
C THR A 215 19.91 29.74 5.24
N SER A 216 20.96 28.91 5.25
CA SER A 216 22.37 29.29 5.23
C SER A 216 23.17 28.23 4.48
N ALA A 217 24.49 28.43 4.36
CA ALA A 217 25.40 27.44 3.81
C ALA A 217 25.27 26.09 4.55
N LEU A 218 25.46 25.00 3.81
CA LEU A 218 25.42 23.64 4.35
C LEU A 218 26.64 23.40 5.25
N HIS A 219 26.40 22.70 6.35
CA HIS A 219 27.40 22.23 7.28
C HIS A 219 28.14 21.00 6.74
N SER A 220 29.39 20.84 7.17
CA SER A 220 30.20 19.68 6.81
C SER A 220 29.64 18.40 7.43
N LEU A 221 29.71 17.29 6.68
CA LEU A 221 29.35 15.96 7.17
C LEU A 221 30.16 15.53 8.41
N ARG A 222 31.33 16.15 8.63
CA ARG A 222 32.22 15.87 9.77
C ARG A 222 31.81 16.56 11.07
N GLU A 223 30.85 17.49 11.03
CA GLU A 223 30.43 18.25 12.22
C GLU A 223 29.69 17.41 13.26
N ILE A 224 29.12 16.28 12.83
CA ILE A 224 28.41 15.33 13.71
C ILE A 224 29.30 14.20 14.23
N LEU A 225 30.63 14.31 14.06
CA LEU A 225 31.58 13.34 14.56
C LEU A 225 32.03 13.74 15.97
N ASP A 226 31.92 12.81 16.92
CA ASP A 226 32.42 12.98 18.28
C ASP A 226 33.70 12.15 18.47
N PRO A 227 34.88 12.77 18.64
CA PRO A 227 36.14 12.04 18.82
C PRO A 227 36.17 11.16 20.09
N THR A 228 35.20 11.31 21.01
CA THR A 228 35.07 10.40 22.16
C THR A 228 34.39 9.08 21.84
N GLY A 229 33.83 8.92 20.63
CA GLY A 229 33.07 7.73 20.19
C GLY A 229 31.73 7.57 20.90
N ARG A 230 31.21 8.63 21.51
CA ARG A 230 29.94 8.63 22.28
C ARG A 230 28.77 9.21 21.49
N GLN A 231 28.89 9.34 20.18
CA GLN A 231 27.82 9.78 19.29
C GLN A 231 27.37 8.63 18.39
N ALA A 232 26.10 8.26 18.50
CA ALA A 232 25.44 7.39 17.54
C ALA A 232 24.84 8.23 16.41
N VAL A 233 24.79 7.66 15.20
CA VAL A 233 24.20 8.29 14.02
C VAL A 233 23.09 7.38 13.48
N TRP A 234 21.89 7.93 13.32
CA TRP A 234 20.79 7.30 12.60
C TRP A 234 20.53 8.09 11.33
N CYS A 235 20.68 7.45 10.17
CA CYS A 235 20.33 8.02 8.87
C CYS A 235 18.93 7.53 8.46
N VAL A 236 17.92 8.39 8.48
CA VAL A 236 16.55 8.06 8.04
C VAL A 236 16.43 8.38 6.56
N SER A 237 16.17 7.35 5.76
CA SER A 237 16.12 7.45 4.30
C SER A 237 15.28 6.32 3.70
N ASP A 238 14.53 6.63 2.64
CA ASP A 238 13.88 5.61 1.79
C ASP A 238 14.85 4.97 0.79
N CYS A 239 16.07 5.50 0.70
CA CYS A 239 17.19 5.04 -0.12
C CYS A 239 16.91 4.98 -1.62
N VAL A 240 16.00 5.81 -2.12
CA VAL A 240 15.59 5.80 -3.54
C VAL A 240 16.34 6.85 -4.38
N SER A 241 16.83 7.93 -3.76
CA SER A 241 17.45 9.02 -4.52
C SER A 241 18.77 8.62 -5.19
N ALA A 242 19.21 9.42 -6.16
CA ALA A 242 20.48 9.24 -6.87
C ALA A 242 21.69 9.08 -5.93
N LEU A 243 21.64 9.67 -4.73
CA LEU A 243 22.67 9.55 -3.68
C LEU A 243 23.04 8.08 -3.38
N TRP A 244 22.04 7.19 -3.43
CA TRP A 244 22.19 5.76 -3.11
C TRP A 244 22.59 4.91 -4.31
N HIS A 245 22.49 5.46 -5.52
CA HIS A 245 22.80 4.76 -6.77
C HIS A 245 24.18 5.11 -7.32
N ASP A 246 24.70 6.32 -7.05
CA ASP A 246 25.96 6.83 -7.59
C ASP A 246 27.19 6.69 -6.64
N GLY A 247 27.01 6.03 -5.49
CA GLY A 247 28.08 5.75 -4.52
C GLY A 247 28.42 6.91 -3.57
N ARG A 248 27.72 8.06 -3.64
CA ARG A 248 27.91 9.14 -2.65
C ARG A 248 27.44 8.75 -1.25
N ALA A 249 26.36 7.96 -1.16
CA ALA A 249 25.91 7.35 0.10
C ALA A 249 27.01 6.50 0.75
N ASP A 250 27.81 5.78 -0.03
CA ASP A 250 28.86 4.93 0.54
C ASP A 250 29.94 5.77 1.24
N ARG A 251 30.35 6.90 0.64
CA ARG A 251 31.38 7.80 1.20
C ARG A 251 30.94 8.48 2.49
N LEU A 252 29.68 8.92 2.57
CA LEU A 252 29.14 9.57 3.78
C LEU A 252 28.98 8.56 4.92
N LEU A 253 28.49 7.36 4.61
CA LEU A 253 28.33 6.28 5.58
C LEU A 253 29.68 5.78 6.07
N GLU A 254 30.69 5.72 5.18
CA GLU A 254 32.05 5.35 5.56
C GLU A 254 32.63 6.36 6.54
N THR A 255 32.45 7.66 6.28
CA THR A 255 32.90 8.74 7.17
C THR A 255 32.29 8.61 8.58
N TRP A 256 30.98 8.40 8.69
CA TRP A 256 30.31 8.28 9.99
C TRP A 256 30.60 6.94 10.67
N GLY A 257 30.71 5.86 9.91
CA GLY A 257 30.94 4.51 10.41
C GLY A 257 32.33 4.27 10.99
N GLN A 258 33.30 5.16 10.72
CA GLN A 258 34.65 5.09 11.31
C GLN A 258 34.69 5.53 12.78
N ASP A 259 33.83 6.47 13.19
CA ASP A 259 33.95 7.14 14.49
C ASP A 259 32.91 6.69 15.53
N GLY A 260 31.76 6.13 15.10
CA GLY A 260 30.72 5.71 16.04
C GLY A 260 29.70 4.71 15.47
N PRO A 261 28.75 4.26 16.31
CA PRO A 261 27.67 3.40 15.87
C PRO A 261 26.76 4.12 14.86
N LEU A 262 26.62 3.55 13.67
CA LEU A 262 25.82 4.06 12.58
C LEU A 262 24.76 3.03 12.18
N ALA A 263 23.54 3.49 11.90
CA ALA A 263 22.51 2.68 11.25
C ALA A 263 21.66 3.52 10.29
N ILE A 264 21.12 2.85 9.26
CA ILE A 264 20.09 3.41 8.39
C ILE A 264 18.74 2.97 8.94
N ILE A 265 17.85 3.93 9.17
CA ILE A 265 16.44 3.67 9.48
C ILE A 265 15.69 3.78 8.17
N GLN A 266 15.17 2.66 7.70
CA GLN A 266 14.49 2.55 6.41
C GLN A 266 12.97 2.47 6.64
N PRO A 267 12.20 3.52 6.29
CA PRO A 267 10.76 3.56 6.53
C PRO A 267 9.94 2.56 5.69
N LEU A 268 10.48 2.11 4.55
CA LEU A 268 9.85 1.06 3.75
C LEU A 268 9.94 -0.29 4.47
N PRO A 269 8.95 -1.19 4.31
CA PRO A 269 9.03 -2.54 4.84
C PRO A 269 10.16 -3.34 4.17
N GLN A 270 10.79 -4.25 4.90
CA GLN A 270 11.97 -4.99 4.49
C GLN A 270 11.87 -5.65 3.10
N ARG A 271 10.70 -6.19 2.76
CA ARG A 271 10.45 -6.82 1.45
C ARG A 271 10.68 -5.89 0.25
N LEU A 272 10.59 -4.58 0.45
CA LEU A 272 10.75 -3.57 -0.60
C LEU A 272 12.19 -3.04 -0.71
N TRP A 273 13.09 -3.35 0.23
CA TRP A 273 14.45 -2.78 0.24
C TRP A 273 15.30 -3.18 -0.96
N ARG A 274 15.01 -4.31 -1.60
CA ARG A 274 15.70 -4.72 -2.84
C ARG A 274 15.34 -3.86 -4.05
N ARG A 275 14.31 -3.02 -3.92
CA ARG A 275 13.87 -2.06 -4.95
C ARG A 275 14.44 -0.65 -4.70
N THR A 276 15.30 -0.46 -3.71
CA THR A 276 15.94 0.84 -3.45
C THR A 276 17.40 0.79 -3.90
N GLY A 277 18.16 1.87 -3.73
CA GLY A 277 19.60 1.90 -3.96
C GLY A 277 20.41 1.07 -2.94
N LEU A 278 19.76 0.48 -1.93
CA LEU A 278 20.40 -0.41 -0.96
C LEU A 278 20.83 -1.74 -1.60
N ARG A 279 21.89 -2.31 -1.04
CA ARG A 279 22.32 -3.68 -1.32
C ARG A 279 22.15 -4.54 -0.05
N PRO A 280 20.89 -4.83 0.37
CA PRO A 280 20.63 -5.48 1.64
C PRO A 280 21.22 -6.90 1.66
N GLU A 281 22.09 -7.14 2.62
CA GLU A 281 22.71 -8.43 2.90
C GLU A 281 22.40 -8.87 4.34
N PRO A 282 21.76 -10.03 4.56
CA PRO A 282 21.61 -10.59 5.89
C PRO A 282 22.95 -11.09 6.43
N VAL A 283 23.24 -10.73 7.67
CA VAL A 283 24.45 -11.12 8.39
C VAL A 283 24.16 -11.29 9.87
N ARG A 284 25.05 -11.99 10.56
CA ARG A 284 25.21 -11.94 12.00
C ARG A 284 26.28 -10.90 12.32
N LEU A 285 25.87 -9.81 12.99
CA LEU A 285 26.76 -8.74 13.43
C LEU A 285 27.25 -8.98 14.86
N GLN A 286 28.55 -8.78 15.06
CA GLN A 286 29.21 -8.90 16.35
C GLN A 286 30.08 -7.68 16.63
N THR A 287 30.17 -7.31 17.91
CA THR A 287 31.11 -6.30 18.41
C THR A 287 31.78 -6.80 19.69
N ALA A 288 33.02 -6.40 19.91
CA ALA A 288 33.78 -6.70 21.12
C ALA A 288 33.59 -5.67 22.23
N SER A 289 33.11 -4.46 21.91
CA SER A 289 32.97 -3.37 22.88
C SER A 289 31.68 -2.59 22.69
N PRO A 290 31.06 -2.10 23.79
CA PRO A 290 29.93 -1.19 23.71
C PRO A 290 30.26 0.07 22.91
N ALA A 291 29.29 0.59 22.16
CA ALA A 291 29.40 1.78 21.31
C ALA A 291 30.58 1.75 20.32
N ALA A 292 30.99 0.55 19.87
CA ALA A 292 32.03 0.44 18.85
C ALA A 292 31.63 1.12 17.53
N PRO A 293 32.56 1.75 16.82
CA PRO A 293 32.32 2.22 15.46
C PRO A 293 32.02 1.05 14.51
N ASN A 294 31.28 1.32 13.45
CA ASN A 294 30.92 0.31 12.46
C ASN A 294 32.14 -0.35 11.81
N SER A 295 33.26 0.39 11.66
CA SER A 295 34.54 -0.14 11.18
C SER A 295 35.13 -1.28 12.02
N ARG A 296 34.66 -1.46 13.26
CA ARG A 296 35.07 -2.55 14.16
C ARG A 296 34.03 -3.68 14.27
N LEU A 297 32.90 -3.57 13.57
CA LEU A 297 31.91 -4.64 13.53
C LEU A 297 32.45 -5.82 12.73
N ARG A 298 32.17 -7.01 13.23
CA ARG A 298 32.47 -8.25 12.53
C ARG A 298 31.19 -8.80 11.93
N THR A 299 31.22 -9.07 10.64
CA THR A 299 30.16 -9.76 9.92
C THR A 299 30.50 -11.24 9.84
N THR A 300 29.54 -12.06 10.23
CA THR A 300 29.52 -13.48 9.89
C THR A 300 28.27 -13.67 9.03
N SER A 301 28.38 -14.38 7.92
CA SER A 301 27.20 -14.59 7.08
C SER A 301 26.19 -15.43 7.87
N SER A 302 24.94 -14.96 7.99
CA SER A 302 23.87 -15.71 8.67
C SER A 302 23.12 -16.63 7.72
N ASP A 303 23.42 -16.55 6.43
CA ASP A 303 22.71 -17.26 5.36
C ASP A 303 23.47 -18.54 5.00
N SER A 304 22.73 -19.60 4.72
CA SER A 304 23.16 -20.82 4.01
C SER A 304 24.07 -20.53 2.80
N SER A 305 23.85 -19.39 2.17
CA SER A 305 24.59 -18.84 1.05
C SER A 305 26.00 -18.32 1.41
N ALA A 306 26.44 -18.41 2.67
CA ALA A 306 27.77 -18.01 3.12
C ALA A 306 28.90 -18.66 2.30
N LEU A 307 28.69 -19.90 1.86
CA LEU A 307 29.61 -20.64 0.99
C LEU A 307 29.74 -20.03 -0.43
N LEU A 308 28.85 -19.10 -0.80
CA LEU A 308 28.71 -18.52 -2.14
C LEU A 308 29.24 -17.08 -2.26
N ARG A 309 29.64 -16.43 -1.17
CA ARG A 309 30.02 -15.00 -1.17
C ARG A 309 31.43 -14.77 -0.69
N LYS A 310 32.12 -13.87 -1.38
CA LYS A 310 33.32 -13.21 -0.85
C LYS A 310 32.88 -12.36 0.36
N PRO A 311 33.66 -12.29 1.46
CA PRO A 311 33.33 -11.41 2.57
C PRO A 311 33.06 -10.01 2.05
N ALA A 312 31.98 -9.38 2.52
CA ALA A 312 31.67 -8.02 2.10
C ALA A 312 32.83 -7.10 2.50
N ALA A 313 33.44 -6.45 1.52
CA ALA A 313 34.46 -5.43 1.75
C ALA A 313 33.79 -4.11 2.16
N GLY A 314 34.52 -3.24 2.85
CA GLY A 314 34.00 -1.96 3.36
C GLY A 314 33.39 -2.03 4.76
N ILE A 315 32.77 -0.92 5.19
CA ILE A 315 32.17 -0.79 6.52
C ILE A 315 30.74 -1.35 6.48
N PRO A 316 30.38 -2.31 7.37
CA PRO A 316 29.02 -2.79 7.45
C PRO A 316 28.11 -1.76 8.13
N VAL A 317 27.03 -1.39 7.45
CA VAL A 317 26.03 -0.44 7.96
C VAL A 317 24.69 -1.16 8.15
N PRO A 318 24.24 -1.39 9.40
CA PRO A 318 22.93 -1.94 9.69
C PRO A 318 21.81 -1.10 9.06
N VAL A 319 20.89 -1.76 8.37
CA VAL A 319 19.62 -1.19 7.88
C VAL A 319 18.51 -1.74 8.76
N LEU A 320 17.67 -0.85 9.31
CA LEU A 320 16.65 -1.18 10.30
C LEU A 320 15.27 -0.75 9.81
N GLU A 321 14.31 -1.66 9.86
CA GLU A 321 12.88 -1.31 9.83
C GLU A 321 12.49 -0.70 11.20
N LEU A 322 11.47 0.15 11.23
CA LEU A 322 10.94 0.73 12.47
C LEU A 322 10.03 -0.25 13.22
N ASP A 323 10.60 -1.41 13.55
CA ASP A 323 9.95 -2.47 14.30
C ASP A 323 10.79 -2.85 15.55
N ARG A 324 10.11 -3.43 16.54
CA ARG A 324 10.70 -3.83 17.83
C ARG A 324 11.88 -4.78 17.67
N SER A 325 11.78 -5.78 16.78
CA SER A 325 12.81 -6.81 16.61
C SER A 325 14.14 -6.21 16.13
N TRP A 326 14.07 -5.34 15.13
CA TRP A 326 15.18 -4.59 14.54
C TRP A 326 15.86 -3.66 15.56
N LEU A 327 15.09 -2.82 16.25
CA LEU A 327 15.64 -1.90 17.25
C LEU A 327 16.23 -2.62 18.46
N SER A 328 15.66 -3.77 18.85
CA SER A 328 16.18 -4.60 19.93
C SER A 328 17.53 -5.22 19.53
N GLY A 329 17.63 -5.77 18.31
CA GLY A 329 18.88 -6.29 17.75
C GLY A 329 19.98 -5.23 17.73
N TRP A 330 19.69 -4.06 17.17
CA TRP A 330 20.65 -2.95 17.13
C TRP A 330 21.03 -2.46 18.53
N THR A 331 20.07 -2.33 19.45
CA THR A 331 20.36 -1.92 20.83
C THR A 331 21.27 -2.93 21.56
N ARG A 332 21.04 -4.23 21.36
CA ARG A 332 21.90 -5.29 21.92
C ARG A 332 23.30 -5.27 21.31
N LEU A 333 23.41 -4.97 20.01
CA LEU A 333 24.68 -4.77 19.33
C LEU A 333 25.45 -3.59 19.94
N VAL A 334 24.84 -2.40 20.02
CA VAL A 334 25.47 -1.18 20.55
C VAL A 334 25.86 -1.32 22.02
N THR A 335 25.06 -2.04 22.82
CA THR A 335 25.36 -2.30 24.23
C THR A 335 26.35 -3.46 24.45
N ALA A 336 26.74 -4.18 23.39
CA ALA A 336 27.55 -5.41 23.43
C ALA A 336 26.97 -6.47 24.39
N THR A 337 25.65 -6.63 24.41
CA THR A 337 24.91 -7.59 25.27
C THR A 337 24.54 -8.88 24.53
N ALA A 338 25.08 -9.09 23.34
CA ALA A 338 24.88 -10.28 22.51
C ALA A 338 26.23 -10.86 22.05
N PRO A 339 26.94 -11.64 22.91
CA PRO A 339 28.27 -12.15 22.59
C PRO A 339 28.30 -13.10 21.37
N GLY A 340 27.19 -13.81 21.09
CA GLY A 340 27.03 -14.62 19.87
C GLY A 340 26.66 -13.82 18.61
N GLY A 341 26.54 -12.50 18.72
CA GLY A 341 26.07 -11.62 17.65
C GLY A 341 24.56 -11.54 17.53
N VAL A 342 24.10 -10.60 16.73
CA VAL A 342 22.68 -10.37 16.42
C VAL A 342 22.43 -10.61 14.93
N PRO A 343 21.29 -11.21 14.54
CA PRO A 343 20.85 -11.17 13.16
C PRO A 343 20.59 -9.72 12.76
N ALA A 344 21.02 -9.34 11.56
CA ALA A 344 20.91 -7.99 11.04
C ALA A 344 20.91 -8.02 9.50
N VAL A 345 20.37 -6.98 8.89
CA VAL A 345 20.61 -6.69 7.48
C VAL A 345 21.55 -5.51 7.40
N ILE A 346 22.56 -5.61 6.53
CA ILE A 346 23.52 -4.54 6.28
C ILE A 346 23.48 -4.11 4.82
N THR A 347 23.94 -2.89 4.58
CA THR A 347 24.56 -2.49 3.31
C THR A 347 26.04 -2.23 3.58
N THR A 348 26.91 -2.40 2.57
CA THR A 348 28.35 -2.15 2.70
C THR A 348 28.78 -0.99 1.86
N THR A 349 29.68 -0.16 2.40
CA THR A 349 30.17 1.08 1.76
C THR A 349 31.20 0.86 0.65
N ASP A 350 31.32 -0.35 0.10
CA ASP A 350 32.38 -0.65 -0.88
C ASP A 350 32.13 0.12 -2.18
N THR A 351 33.09 0.98 -2.52
CA THR A 351 33.08 1.76 -3.75
C THR A 351 33.12 0.83 -4.95
N LEU A 352 32.22 1.05 -5.90
CA LEU A 352 32.35 0.51 -7.24
C LEU A 352 33.75 0.80 -7.81
N ASP A 353 34.61 -0.23 -7.90
CA ASP A 353 35.50 -0.46 -9.05
C ASP A 353 34.64 -0.87 -10.28
N GLY A 354 33.59 -0.08 -10.57
CA GLY A 354 32.48 -0.48 -11.43
C GLY A 354 32.01 0.60 -12.38
N ALA A 355 32.84 1.62 -12.63
CA ALA A 355 32.79 2.37 -13.88
C ALA A 355 33.44 1.59 -15.05
N ALA A 356 33.96 0.37 -14.83
CA ALA A 356 34.74 -0.39 -15.82
C ALA A 356 34.26 -1.83 -16.12
N THR A 357 33.03 -2.21 -15.74
CA THR A 357 32.42 -3.50 -16.18
C THR A 357 31.10 -3.33 -16.94
N ALA A 358 30.87 -2.16 -17.54
CA ALA A 358 29.93 -1.99 -18.66
C ALA A 358 30.59 -2.29 -20.02
N SER A 359 31.66 -3.10 -20.04
CA SER A 359 32.37 -3.52 -21.24
C SER A 359 32.66 -5.01 -21.17
N GLY A 360 31.59 -5.79 -21.25
CA GLY A 360 31.59 -7.25 -21.33
C GLY A 360 30.29 -7.68 -21.98
N ASP A 361 30.24 -7.51 -23.31
CA ASP A 361 29.44 -8.17 -24.35
C ASP A 361 28.25 -9.09 -23.95
N ASP A 362 27.36 -8.65 -23.08
CA ASP A 362 25.99 -9.15 -22.91
C ASP A 362 25.06 -7.92 -22.98
N THR A 363 24.94 -7.32 -24.16
CA THR A 363 23.80 -6.45 -24.52
C THR A 363 22.55 -7.29 -24.61
N ILE A 364 22.05 -7.75 -23.46
CA ILE A 364 20.60 -7.85 -23.30
C ILE A 364 20.16 -6.39 -23.24
N SER A 365 19.71 -5.86 -24.38
CA SER A 365 19.03 -4.56 -24.43
C SER A 365 18.08 -4.51 -23.23
N PRO A 366 18.13 -3.45 -22.39
CA PRO A 366 17.07 -3.26 -21.43
C PRO A 366 15.78 -3.29 -22.24
N THR A 367 14.91 -4.27 -21.96
CA THR A 367 13.58 -4.27 -22.54
C THR A 367 13.06 -2.84 -22.34
N PRO A 368 12.74 -2.11 -23.42
CA PRO A 368 12.36 -0.71 -23.27
C PRO A 368 11.26 -0.65 -22.22
N ALA A 369 11.43 0.22 -21.21
CA ALA A 369 10.41 0.45 -20.21
C ALA A 369 9.08 0.60 -20.97
N PRO A 370 8.03 -0.18 -20.61
CA PRO A 370 6.80 -0.18 -21.38
C PRO A 370 6.32 1.27 -21.46
N THR A 371 6.39 1.85 -22.65
CA THR A 371 5.95 3.24 -22.87
C THR A 371 4.43 3.29 -22.97
N ASP A 372 3.80 2.12 -23.09
CA ASP A 372 2.36 1.92 -23.08
C ASP A 372 1.79 2.03 -21.64
N PRO A 373 0.87 2.97 -21.38
CA PRO A 373 0.30 3.20 -20.05
C PRO A 373 -0.40 1.97 -19.46
N LEU A 374 -1.04 1.15 -20.30
CA LEU A 374 -1.71 -0.08 -19.86
C LEU A 374 -0.69 -1.11 -19.36
N SER A 375 0.45 -1.22 -20.03
CA SER A 375 1.55 -2.09 -19.63
C SER A 375 2.19 -1.66 -18.31
N LEU A 376 2.32 -0.35 -18.05
CA LEU A 376 2.77 0.18 -16.75
C LEU A 376 1.80 -0.16 -15.62
N VAL A 377 0.50 0.05 -15.82
CA VAL A 377 -0.54 -0.30 -14.82
C VAL A 377 -0.57 -1.81 -14.57
N ARG A 378 -0.43 -2.63 -15.61
CA ARG A 378 -0.33 -4.10 -15.46
C ARG A 378 0.92 -4.51 -14.69
N ALA A 379 2.07 -3.91 -14.99
CA ALA A 379 3.32 -4.17 -14.28
C ALA A 379 3.22 -3.76 -12.80
N PHE A 380 2.62 -2.61 -12.49
CA PHE A 380 2.36 -2.20 -11.12
C PHE A 380 1.41 -3.18 -10.43
N ARG A 381 0.27 -3.50 -11.06
CA ARG A 381 -0.73 -4.42 -10.50
C ARG A 381 -0.17 -5.79 -10.17
N ALA A 382 0.75 -6.33 -10.97
CA ALA A 382 1.34 -7.64 -10.70
C ALA A 382 2.20 -7.68 -9.42
N HIS A 383 2.66 -6.53 -8.92
CA HIS A 383 3.72 -6.46 -7.91
C HIS A 383 3.45 -5.56 -6.72
N ALA A 384 2.42 -4.72 -6.81
CA ALA A 384 1.95 -3.86 -5.74
C ALA A 384 1.12 -4.65 -4.73
N SER A 385 1.07 -4.20 -3.48
CA SER A 385 0.07 -4.72 -2.56
C SER A 385 -1.34 -4.38 -3.05
N ALA A 386 -2.32 -5.21 -2.71
CA ALA A 386 -3.72 -4.96 -3.05
C ALA A 386 -4.20 -3.59 -2.54
N GLN A 387 -3.73 -3.15 -1.37
CA GLN A 387 -4.06 -1.84 -0.81
C GLN A 387 -3.41 -0.70 -1.60
N ALA A 388 -2.15 -0.84 -2.05
CA ALA A 388 -1.48 0.16 -2.88
C ALA A 388 -2.13 0.30 -4.26
N TYR A 389 -2.56 -0.82 -4.87
CA TYR A 389 -3.28 -0.79 -6.15
C TYR A 389 -4.65 -0.10 -6.02
N ARG A 390 -5.43 -0.44 -4.97
CA ARG A 390 -6.70 0.24 -4.68
C ARG A 390 -6.50 1.74 -4.44
N LEU A 391 -5.46 2.11 -3.69
CA LEU A 391 -5.12 3.51 -3.44
C LEU A 391 -4.81 4.26 -4.75
N ALA A 392 -4.00 3.68 -5.64
CA ALA A 392 -3.72 4.27 -6.95
C ALA A 392 -5.01 4.54 -7.76
N GLY A 393 -5.97 3.61 -7.71
CA GLY A 393 -7.32 3.81 -8.26
C GLY A 393 -8.00 5.03 -7.67
N CYS A 394 -8.18 5.09 -6.34
CA CYS A 394 -8.85 6.22 -5.67
C CYS A 394 -8.18 7.58 -5.97
N LEU A 395 -6.86 7.60 -6.11
CA LEU A 395 -6.10 8.81 -6.42
C LEU A 395 -6.28 9.30 -7.86
N ALA A 396 -6.70 8.44 -8.78
CA ALA A 396 -6.86 8.77 -10.20
C ALA A 396 -7.93 9.83 -10.47
N SER A 397 -8.91 10.00 -9.57
CA SER A 397 -9.98 11.00 -9.70
C SER A 397 -9.65 12.37 -9.12
N LEU A 398 -8.51 12.51 -8.41
CA LEU A 398 -8.20 13.71 -7.63
C LEU A 398 -6.83 14.33 -7.98
N PRO A 399 -6.58 15.59 -7.60
CA PRO A 399 -5.26 16.20 -7.65
C PRO A 399 -4.26 15.49 -6.74
N LEU A 400 -3.08 15.13 -7.25
CA LEU A 400 -2.07 14.37 -6.51
C LEU A 400 -1.12 15.28 -5.73
N THR A 401 -1.64 15.97 -4.73
CA THR A 401 -0.77 16.56 -3.70
C THR A 401 -0.68 15.60 -2.52
N LEU A 402 0.48 15.53 -1.87
CA LEU A 402 0.66 14.62 -0.73
C LEU A 402 -0.40 14.78 0.38
N PRO A 403 -0.84 16.00 0.76
CA PRO A 403 -1.96 16.22 1.67
C PRO A 403 -3.26 15.53 1.21
N VAL A 404 -3.62 15.69 -0.07
CA VAL A 404 -4.83 15.05 -0.64
C VAL A 404 -4.67 13.54 -0.68
N MET A 405 -3.48 13.04 -1.04
CA MET A 405 -3.25 11.60 -1.10
C MET A 405 -3.41 10.93 0.28
N ARG A 406 -2.88 11.54 1.35
CA ARG A 406 -3.07 11.06 2.72
C ARG A 406 -4.51 11.14 3.19
N LEU A 407 -5.22 12.20 2.81
CA LEU A 407 -6.63 12.35 3.14
C LEU A 407 -7.47 11.25 2.49
N VAL A 408 -7.27 11.00 1.19
CA VAL A 408 -7.93 9.91 0.46
C VAL A 408 -7.57 8.56 1.07
N GLN A 409 -6.29 8.35 1.39
CA GLN A 409 -5.83 7.15 2.05
C GLN A 409 -6.60 6.90 3.36
N ARG A 410 -6.72 7.92 4.21
CA ARG A 410 -7.43 7.84 5.50
C ARG A 410 -8.91 7.53 5.34
N VAL A 411 -9.56 8.20 4.40
CA VAL A 411 -11.02 8.12 4.21
C VAL A 411 -11.41 6.82 3.51
N MET A 412 -10.70 6.46 2.43
CA MET A 412 -11.07 5.32 1.59
C MET A 412 -10.42 4.00 2.03
N LEU A 413 -9.24 4.04 2.65
CA LEU A 413 -8.43 2.86 2.99
C LEU A 413 -7.76 3.02 4.38
N PRO A 414 -8.53 3.11 5.48
CA PRO A 414 -8.01 3.43 6.82
C PRO A 414 -7.01 2.40 7.37
N ALA A 415 -7.06 1.15 6.89
CA ALA A 415 -6.10 0.10 7.26
C ALA A 415 -4.72 0.25 6.57
N SER A 416 -4.60 1.14 5.59
CA SER A 416 -3.37 1.34 4.84
C SER A 416 -2.43 2.34 5.52
N GLY A 417 -1.13 2.04 5.57
CA GLY A 417 -0.11 2.92 6.12
C GLY A 417 0.75 3.64 5.06
N SER A 418 1.69 4.47 5.50
CA SER A 418 2.57 5.24 4.61
C SER A 418 3.37 4.38 3.62
N ALA A 419 3.65 3.12 3.95
CA ALA A 419 4.29 2.16 3.05
C ALA A 419 3.49 1.89 1.76
N HIS A 420 2.17 1.84 1.83
CA HIS A 420 1.32 1.63 0.65
C HIS A 420 1.29 2.86 -0.26
N LEU A 421 1.25 4.06 0.34
CA LEU A 421 1.36 5.31 -0.40
C LEU A 421 2.74 5.45 -1.07
N ALA A 422 3.80 5.07 -0.36
CA ALA A 422 5.14 5.03 -0.92
C ALA A 422 5.26 4.03 -2.08
N GLU A 423 4.63 2.85 -2.00
CA GLU A 423 4.61 1.88 -3.10
C GLU A 423 3.96 2.46 -4.38
N VAL A 424 2.91 3.28 -4.26
CA VAL A 424 2.33 4.02 -5.39
C VAL A 424 3.31 5.06 -5.93
N LEU A 425 3.94 5.86 -5.06
CA LEU A 425 4.87 6.91 -5.49
C LEU A 425 6.16 6.35 -6.11
N LEU A 426 6.57 5.14 -5.71
CA LEU A 426 7.75 4.44 -6.20
C LEU A 426 7.43 3.50 -7.37
N SER A 427 6.18 3.42 -7.82
CA SER A 427 5.76 2.48 -8.86
C SER A 427 6.20 2.85 -10.27
N GLY A 428 6.62 4.11 -10.48
CA GLY A 428 6.78 4.68 -11.82
C GLY A 428 5.47 5.12 -12.49
N LEU A 429 4.30 4.89 -11.86
CA LEU A 429 3.01 5.40 -12.36
C LEU A 429 2.87 6.90 -12.17
N VAL A 430 3.54 7.45 -11.16
CA VAL A 430 3.43 8.84 -10.71
C VAL A 430 4.80 9.47 -10.80
N HIS A 431 4.87 10.70 -11.29
CA HIS A 431 6.11 11.49 -11.32
C HIS A 431 5.93 12.80 -10.56
N HIS A 432 7.03 13.32 -10.03
CA HIS A 432 7.06 14.59 -9.34
C HIS A 432 7.09 15.75 -10.35
N ILE A 433 6.22 16.75 -10.17
CA ILE A 433 6.25 18.00 -10.93
C ILE A 433 7.16 18.98 -10.16
N PRO A 434 8.27 19.46 -10.75
CA PRO A 434 9.13 20.46 -10.12
C PRO A 434 8.32 21.70 -9.69
N SER A 435 8.40 22.06 -8.40
CA SER A 435 7.73 23.23 -7.83
C SER A 435 8.61 23.84 -6.73
N ASP A 436 8.68 25.16 -6.67
CA ASP A 436 9.39 25.91 -5.60
C ASP A 436 8.62 25.90 -4.25
N SER A 437 7.53 25.14 -4.17
CA SER A 437 6.69 25.06 -2.98
C SER A 437 7.21 24.03 -1.97
N ALA A 438 6.93 24.27 -0.68
CA ALA A 438 7.25 23.31 0.38
C ALA A 438 6.47 21.98 0.27
N ASN A 439 5.42 21.92 -0.56
CA ASN A 439 4.63 20.72 -0.81
C ASN A 439 4.87 20.21 -2.25
N PRO A 440 5.40 18.99 -2.42
CA PRO A 440 5.57 18.40 -3.74
C PRO A 440 4.20 18.13 -4.39
N VAL A 441 4.11 18.43 -5.69
CA VAL A 441 2.97 18.14 -6.53
C VAL A 441 3.34 16.98 -7.44
N TYR A 442 2.42 16.04 -7.61
CA TYR A 442 2.62 14.88 -8.45
C TYR A 442 1.60 14.85 -9.59
N ASP A 443 1.92 14.09 -10.64
CA ASP A 443 0.94 13.69 -11.65
C ASP A 443 1.21 12.27 -12.14
N PHE A 444 0.18 11.63 -12.69
CA PHE A 444 0.35 10.34 -13.34
C PHE A 444 1.16 10.51 -14.62
N ALA A 445 1.94 9.49 -14.98
CA ALA A 445 2.49 9.40 -16.33
C ALA A 445 1.35 9.45 -17.37
N GLU A 446 1.65 9.96 -18.56
CA GLU A 446 0.68 10.16 -19.64
C GLU A 446 -0.16 8.88 -19.88
N GLY A 447 -1.49 9.00 -19.95
CA GLY A 447 -2.41 7.89 -20.19
C GLY A 447 -2.67 6.94 -19.00
N VAL A 448 -1.87 6.99 -17.93
CA VAL A 448 -2.02 6.08 -16.78
C VAL A 448 -3.28 6.40 -15.97
N ARG A 449 -3.61 7.68 -15.84
CA ARG A 449 -4.82 8.14 -15.12
C ARG A 449 -6.08 7.57 -15.76
N GLU A 450 -6.17 7.61 -17.08
CA GLU A 450 -7.30 7.12 -17.88
C GLU A 450 -7.45 5.60 -17.71
N VAL A 451 -6.33 4.88 -17.73
CA VAL A 451 -6.33 3.43 -17.48
C VAL A 451 -6.82 3.12 -16.06
N LEU A 452 -6.30 3.78 -15.03
CA LEU A 452 -6.73 3.55 -13.64
C LEU A 452 -8.21 3.92 -13.43
N LEU A 453 -8.67 5.05 -13.96
CA LEU A 453 -10.07 5.45 -13.90
C LEU A 453 -10.97 4.44 -14.60
N SER A 454 -10.55 3.86 -15.73
CA SER A 454 -11.27 2.80 -16.44
C SER A 454 -11.42 1.51 -15.63
N THR A 455 -10.64 1.33 -14.56
CA THR A 455 -10.77 0.18 -13.64
C THR A 455 -11.71 0.44 -12.46
N LEU A 456 -12.12 1.70 -12.23
CA LEU A 456 -13.04 2.08 -11.17
C LEU A 456 -14.48 2.20 -11.67
N ARG A 457 -15.44 1.96 -10.78
CA ARG A 457 -16.86 2.33 -11.02
C ARG A 457 -16.99 3.84 -11.04
N ARG A 458 -17.95 4.36 -11.81
CA ARG A 458 -18.31 5.78 -11.83
C ARG A 458 -18.75 6.27 -10.45
N SER A 459 -19.58 5.47 -9.78
CA SER A 459 -20.04 5.72 -8.40
C SER A 459 -18.86 5.72 -7.41
N ASP A 460 -17.87 4.83 -7.55
CA ASP A 460 -16.68 4.83 -6.70
C ASP A 460 -15.83 6.11 -6.89
N SER A 461 -15.62 6.56 -8.12
CA SER A 461 -14.92 7.83 -8.39
C SER A 461 -15.62 9.04 -7.78
N ARG A 462 -16.96 9.03 -7.79
CA ARG A 462 -17.82 10.06 -7.17
C ARG A 462 -17.77 9.97 -5.64
N ARG A 463 -17.87 8.77 -5.10
CA ARG A 463 -17.79 8.47 -3.67
C ARG A 463 -16.49 8.96 -3.06
N VAL A 464 -15.34 8.81 -3.74
CA VAL A 464 -14.07 9.37 -3.25
C VAL A 464 -14.20 10.88 -3.00
N TYR A 465 -14.86 11.63 -3.89
CA TYR A 465 -15.09 13.06 -3.72
C TYR A 465 -16.06 13.37 -2.57
N ASP A 466 -17.17 12.63 -2.49
CA ASP A 466 -18.24 12.87 -1.51
C ASP A 466 -17.80 12.50 -0.08
N GLU A 467 -17.10 11.37 0.10
CA GLU A 467 -16.55 10.93 1.39
C GLU A 467 -15.46 11.87 1.91
N VAL A 468 -14.57 12.32 1.02
CA VAL A 468 -13.55 13.33 1.38
C VAL A 468 -14.23 14.64 1.77
N SER A 469 -15.29 15.05 1.05
CA SER A 469 -16.08 16.24 1.38
C SER A 469 -16.78 16.13 2.74
N ALA A 470 -17.43 14.99 3.02
CA ALA A 470 -18.09 14.71 4.29
C ALA A 470 -17.10 14.69 5.46
N TYR A 471 -15.96 14.02 5.29
CA TYR A 471 -14.90 13.97 6.28
C TYR A 471 -14.38 15.37 6.62
N LEU A 472 -14.12 16.20 5.59
CA LEU A 472 -13.66 17.57 5.79
C LEU A 472 -14.71 18.47 6.45
N ALA A 473 -15.99 18.28 6.12
CA ALA A 473 -17.08 19.01 6.77
C ALA A 473 -17.23 18.63 8.25
N ALA A 474 -17.07 17.35 8.60
CA ALA A 474 -17.15 16.86 9.98
C ALA A 474 -15.97 17.34 10.84
N HIS A 475 -14.78 17.48 10.25
CA HIS A 475 -13.55 17.89 10.95
C HIS A 475 -13.21 19.38 10.75
N ALA A 476 -14.16 20.17 10.21
CA ALA A 476 -14.00 21.61 10.03
C ALA A 476 -13.93 22.32 11.38
N GLY A 477 -12.70 22.64 11.83
CA GLY A 477 -12.43 23.33 13.10
C GLY A 477 -11.44 22.61 14.00
N ASP A 478 -11.12 21.34 13.73
CA ASP A 478 -10.11 20.60 14.46
C ASP A 478 -8.71 21.01 13.98
N ALA A 479 -8.05 21.84 14.78
CA ALA A 479 -6.71 22.28 14.49
C ALA A 479 -5.72 21.11 14.61
N ARG A 480 -5.26 20.57 13.46
CA ARG A 480 -3.83 20.32 13.14
C ARG A 480 -3.59 19.65 11.78
N ASP A 481 -2.63 20.23 11.06
CA ASP A 481 -1.62 19.70 10.12
C ASP A 481 -1.84 19.41 8.60
N THR A 482 -3.05 19.19 8.05
CA THR A 482 -3.19 19.09 6.57
C THR A 482 -3.70 20.41 5.95
N GLN A 483 -2.97 21.08 5.06
CA GLN A 483 -3.38 22.36 4.46
C GLN A 483 -4.24 22.17 3.20
N ALA A 484 -5.53 22.51 3.24
CA ALA A 484 -6.39 22.70 2.06
C ALA A 484 -6.76 24.17 1.90
N LEU A 485 -7.00 24.66 0.68
CA LEU A 485 -7.44 26.04 0.45
C LEU A 485 -8.93 26.05 0.10
N ALA A 486 -9.75 26.64 0.96
CA ALA A 486 -11.18 26.82 0.76
C ALA A 486 -11.47 28.13 0.00
N VAL A 487 -12.06 28.01 -1.19
CA VAL A 487 -12.62 29.13 -1.92
C VAL A 487 -14.04 29.37 -1.42
N LEU A 488 -14.22 30.44 -0.65
CA LEU A 488 -15.53 30.83 -0.15
C LEU A 488 -16.37 31.49 -1.27
N PRO A 489 -17.69 31.22 -1.34
CA PRO A 489 -18.60 31.90 -2.28
C PRO A 489 -18.64 33.43 -2.11
N SER A 490 -18.21 33.93 -0.96
CA SER A 490 -18.12 35.37 -0.63
C SER A 490 -16.89 36.07 -1.25
N GLY A 491 -15.94 35.32 -1.84
CA GLY A 491 -14.68 35.85 -2.36
C GLY A 491 -13.75 36.42 -1.27
N GLN A 492 -13.99 36.07 -0.01
CA GLN A 492 -13.18 36.48 1.14
C GLN A 492 -12.08 35.45 1.41
N GLY A 493 -10.85 35.92 1.63
CA GLY A 493 -9.69 35.08 1.92
C GLY A 493 -8.38 35.89 1.84
N GLU A 494 -7.35 35.41 2.51
CA GLU A 494 -6.02 36.07 2.55
C GLU A 494 -5.05 35.50 1.52
N VAL A 495 -5.33 34.29 1.01
CA VAL A 495 -4.48 33.58 0.05
C VAL A 495 -5.01 33.77 -1.37
N ALA A 496 -4.17 34.18 -2.31
CA ALA A 496 -4.51 34.25 -3.73
C ALA A 496 -4.26 32.89 -4.41
N LEU A 497 -5.28 32.37 -5.09
CA LEU A 497 -5.23 31.15 -5.90
C LEU A 497 -5.28 31.51 -7.39
N THR A 498 -4.30 31.03 -8.16
CA THR A 498 -4.31 31.08 -9.62
C THR A 498 -5.04 29.84 -10.14
N MET A 499 -6.14 30.01 -10.88
CA MET A 499 -7.00 28.90 -11.30
C MET A 499 -6.43 28.18 -12.54
N PRO A 500 -5.90 26.97 -12.35
CA PRO A 500 -6.36 25.84 -13.18
C PRO A 500 -6.73 24.59 -12.35
N SER A 501 -6.69 24.62 -11.01
CA SER A 501 -6.93 23.42 -10.19
C SER A 501 -8.41 23.02 -10.13
N ARG A 502 -8.70 21.75 -10.40
CA ARG A 502 -10.02 21.16 -10.14
C ARG A 502 -10.27 21.13 -8.62
N PRO A 503 -11.49 21.44 -8.15
CA PRO A 503 -11.83 21.24 -6.74
C PRO A 503 -11.75 19.75 -6.41
N PHE A 504 -11.30 19.42 -5.21
CA PHE A 504 -11.19 18.03 -4.74
C PHE A 504 -12.22 17.68 -3.65
N ALA A 505 -12.91 18.68 -3.10
CA ALA A 505 -13.99 18.51 -2.13
C ALA A 505 -14.87 19.77 -2.01
N GLU A 506 -16.03 19.64 -1.35
CA GLU A 506 -16.95 20.75 -1.00
C GLU A 506 -17.32 20.73 0.49
N ILE A 507 -17.34 21.90 1.14
CA ILE A 507 -17.74 22.04 2.54
C ILE A 507 -18.81 23.12 2.72
N THR A 508 -19.81 22.84 3.55
CA THR A 508 -20.79 23.86 3.97
C THR A 508 -20.35 24.43 5.31
N MET A 509 -19.81 25.65 5.32
CA MET A 509 -19.36 26.30 6.55
C MET A 509 -20.58 26.67 7.40
N ARG A 510 -20.77 26.01 8.55
CA ARG A 510 -21.76 26.43 9.55
C ARG A 510 -21.29 27.74 10.18
N GLY A 511 -22.05 28.82 9.95
CA GLY A 511 -21.85 30.07 10.67
C GLY A 511 -22.11 29.85 12.16
N ASP A 512 -21.11 30.15 12.99
CA ASP A 512 -21.21 30.08 14.44
C ASP A 512 -22.19 31.16 14.93
N SER A 513 -23.47 30.80 15.02
CA SER A 513 -24.50 31.56 15.71
C SER A 513 -24.90 30.82 16.98
N ARG A 514 -24.17 31.05 18.07
CA ARG A 514 -24.62 30.65 19.40
C ARG A 514 -25.83 31.51 19.82
N THR A 515 -26.85 30.81 20.31
CA THR A 515 -27.96 31.24 21.20
C THR A 515 -29.00 32.23 20.67
N SER A 516 -30.19 31.73 20.30
CA SER A 516 -31.46 32.01 21.03
C SER A 516 -32.63 31.19 20.45
N TYR A 517 -33.46 30.61 21.32
CA TYR A 517 -34.78 29.99 21.05
C TYR A 517 -35.80 30.63 22.02
N PRO A 518 -37.11 30.40 21.87
CA PRO A 518 -38.03 30.83 20.80
C PRO A 518 -39.21 31.64 21.40
N GLU A 519 -40.17 32.12 20.58
CA GLU A 519 -41.66 32.13 20.77
C GLU A 519 -42.39 33.25 19.95
N PRO A 520 -43.75 33.27 19.77
CA PRO A 520 -44.39 32.99 18.49
C PRO A 520 -45.40 34.06 18.00
N LEU A 521 -46.12 33.72 16.90
CA LEU A 521 -47.38 34.29 16.36
C LEU A 521 -47.29 35.53 15.44
N ALA A 522 -47.71 35.34 14.17
CA ALA A 522 -48.84 36.05 13.53
C ALA A 522 -48.90 35.78 12.00
N GLU A 523 -49.97 35.14 11.52
CA GLU A 523 -50.58 35.44 10.21
C GLU A 523 -51.30 36.82 10.32
N PRO A 524 -51.78 37.53 9.26
CA PRO A 524 -52.07 37.11 7.88
C PRO A 524 -51.75 38.17 6.77
N HIS A 525 -52.12 37.83 5.52
CA HIS A 525 -52.69 38.68 4.44
C HIS A 525 -52.01 38.65 3.05
N THR A 526 -52.63 37.85 2.18
CA THR A 526 -53.11 38.15 0.81
C THR A 526 -52.68 39.45 0.11
N SER A 527 -52.09 39.32 -1.09
CA SER A 527 -52.29 40.09 -2.34
C SER A 527 -51.53 39.33 -3.44
N ARG A 528 -52.14 38.59 -4.38
CA ARG A 528 -52.86 38.98 -5.61
C ARG A 528 -52.02 39.87 -6.55
N GLU A 529 -51.64 39.28 -7.71
CA GLU A 529 -51.20 39.82 -9.02
C GLU A 529 -50.23 38.77 -9.63
N ASP A 530 -50.22 38.36 -10.89
CA ASP A 530 -51.11 38.47 -12.04
C ASP A 530 -50.66 37.37 -13.03
N LEU A 531 -51.61 36.65 -13.65
CA LEU A 531 -51.35 35.75 -14.78
C LEU A 531 -51.26 36.56 -16.08
N PRO A 532 -50.44 36.11 -17.06
CA PRO A 532 -50.81 36.21 -18.45
C PRO A 532 -51.10 34.81 -19.02
N SER A 533 -52.35 34.64 -19.40
CA SER A 533 -52.88 33.57 -20.23
C SER A 533 -52.16 33.50 -21.58
N THR A 534 -51.80 32.31 -22.05
CA THR A 534 -51.65 32.09 -23.49
C THR A 534 -52.18 30.71 -23.88
N SER A 535 -53.04 30.76 -24.89
CA SER A 535 -53.92 29.78 -25.52
C SER A 535 -53.41 28.34 -25.65
N ALA A 536 -54.33 27.42 -25.30
CA ALA A 536 -54.35 26.03 -25.74
C ALA A 536 -54.63 25.90 -27.25
N GLY A 537 -53.84 25.08 -27.92
CA GLY A 537 -54.14 24.44 -29.21
C GLY A 537 -54.18 22.92 -29.03
N PRO A 538 -54.88 22.16 -29.90
CA PRO A 538 -55.49 20.88 -29.55
C PRO A 538 -54.46 19.75 -29.41
N GLU A 539 -54.54 19.00 -28.31
CA GLU A 539 -53.82 17.75 -28.10
C GLU A 539 -54.24 16.69 -29.14
N SER A 540 -53.27 16.21 -29.90
CA SER A 540 -53.33 14.87 -30.49
C SER A 540 -52.88 13.85 -29.42
N PRO A 541 -53.55 12.70 -29.28
CA PRO A 541 -53.16 11.72 -28.26
C PRO A 541 -51.81 11.08 -28.63
N PRO A 542 -50.87 10.88 -27.69
CA PRO A 542 -49.62 10.22 -27.99
C PRO A 542 -49.82 8.71 -28.19
N ALA A 543 -49.09 8.15 -29.16
CA ALA A 543 -49.07 6.74 -29.50
C ALA A 543 -48.52 5.86 -28.35
N PRO A 544 -48.99 4.61 -28.19
CA PRO A 544 -48.58 3.74 -27.11
C PRO A 544 -47.32 2.96 -27.51
N ASN A 545 -46.12 3.38 -27.08
CA ASN A 545 -45.04 2.44 -26.71
C ASN A 545 -43.74 3.02 -26.11
N GLU A 546 -43.61 4.31 -25.90
CA GLU A 546 -42.47 4.84 -25.11
C GLU A 546 -42.89 4.95 -23.64
N ARG A 547 -42.57 3.92 -22.85
CA ARG A 547 -42.73 3.98 -21.40
C ARG A 547 -41.84 5.12 -20.88
N ARG A 548 -42.47 6.16 -20.31
CA ARG A 548 -41.76 7.33 -19.75
C ARG A 548 -40.70 6.85 -18.73
N PRO A 549 -39.48 7.43 -18.72
CA PRO A 549 -38.39 7.09 -17.79
C PRO A 549 -38.81 7.01 -16.31
N GLU A 550 -39.76 7.86 -15.92
CA GLU A 550 -40.34 7.93 -14.59
C GLU A 550 -41.03 6.62 -14.16
N ARG A 551 -41.67 5.89 -15.10
CA ARG A 551 -42.32 4.61 -14.78
C ARG A 551 -41.31 3.50 -14.50
N VAL A 552 -40.15 3.50 -15.17
CA VAL A 552 -39.09 2.52 -14.92
C VAL A 552 -38.48 2.77 -13.55
N ARG A 553 -38.17 4.05 -13.24
CA ARG A 553 -37.68 4.47 -11.92
C ARG A 553 -38.64 4.14 -10.78
N HIS A 554 -39.93 4.42 -10.93
CA HIS A 554 -40.93 4.05 -9.92
C HIS A 554 -41.07 2.53 -9.73
N GLY A 555 -40.83 1.74 -10.78
CA GLY A 555 -40.76 0.28 -10.69
C GLY A 555 -39.60 -0.18 -9.81
N LEU A 556 -38.38 0.30 -10.08
CA LEU A 556 -37.19 -0.04 -9.30
C LEU A 556 -37.31 0.38 -7.83
N ILE A 557 -37.90 1.54 -7.54
CA ILE A 557 -38.19 1.96 -6.17
C ILE A 557 -39.12 0.95 -5.47
N ALA A 558 -40.15 0.46 -6.15
CA ALA A 558 -41.04 -0.54 -5.59
C ALA A 558 -40.31 -1.87 -5.32
N ASP A 559 -39.45 -2.30 -6.25
CA ASP A 559 -38.66 -3.53 -6.12
C ASP A 559 -37.66 -3.43 -4.95
N MET A 560 -37.02 -2.27 -4.76
CA MET A 560 -36.14 -2.01 -3.61
C MET A 560 -36.89 -2.02 -2.29
N VAL A 561 -38.11 -1.48 -2.25
CA VAL A 561 -38.98 -1.55 -1.07
C VAL A 561 -39.38 -2.99 -0.78
N ASP A 562 -39.70 -3.78 -1.81
CA ASP A 562 -40.02 -5.21 -1.65
C ASP A 562 -38.83 -5.97 -1.06
N ALA A 563 -37.60 -5.69 -1.52
CA ALA A 563 -36.38 -6.26 -0.94
C ALA A 563 -36.16 -5.86 0.52
N LEU A 564 -36.34 -4.57 0.86
CA LEU A 564 -36.21 -4.08 2.24
C LEU A 564 -37.24 -4.70 3.19
N GLN A 565 -38.45 -5.00 2.71
CA GLN A 565 -39.49 -5.64 3.52
C GLN A 565 -39.17 -7.09 3.90
N LEU A 566 -38.19 -7.72 3.26
CA LEU A 566 -37.71 -9.05 3.63
C LEU A 566 -36.78 -9.03 4.86
N SER A 567 -36.25 -7.86 5.25
CA SER A 567 -35.33 -7.75 6.39
C SER A 567 -36.05 -7.58 7.73
N ALA A 568 -35.58 -8.32 8.74
CA ALA A 568 -36.01 -8.16 10.13
C ALA A 568 -35.61 -6.79 10.70
N VAL A 569 -34.49 -6.21 10.25
CA VAL A 569 -33.97 -4.91 10.69
C VAL A 569 -34.98 -3.79 10.47
N VAL A 570 -35.69 -3.82 9.35
CA VAL A 570 -36.63 -2.77 8.94
C VAL A 570 -38.00 -2.96 9.59
N THR A 571 -38.37 -4.20 9.89
CA THR A 571 -39.68 -4.55 10.45
C THR A 571 -39.71 -4.40 11.98
N GLU A 572 -38.62 -4.70 12.67
CA GLU A 572 -38.51 -4.60 14.13
C GLU A 572 -38.27 -3.16 14.61
N PRO A 573 -39.08 -2.62 15.55
CA PRO A 573 -38.98 -1.23 15.95
C PRO A 573 -37.63 -0.78 16.52
N GLY A 574 -37.00 -1.59 17.37
CA GLY A 574 -35.75 -1.20 18.04
C GLY A 574 -34.53 -1.20 17.10
N VAL A 575 -34.49 -2.14 16.16
CA VAL A 575 -33.38 -2.27 15.20
C VAL A 575 -33.55 -1.30 14.03
N ARG A 576 -34.80 -0.99 13.64
CA ARG A 576 -35.11 0.00 12.60
C ARG A 576 -34.57 1.38 12.95
N ASP A 577 -34.67 1.80 14.21
CA ASP A 577 -34.17 3.13 14.62
C ASP A 577 -32.64 3.20 14.49
N ILE A 578 -31.93 2.12 14.84
CA ILE A 578 -30.47 1.99 14.64
C ILE A 578 -30.12 2.04 13.15
N TRP A 579 -30.88 1.33 12.31
CA TRP A 579 -30.70 1.37 10.86
C TRP A 579 -30.95 2.76 10.28
N CYS A 580 -31.99 3.47 10.73
CA CYS A 580 -32.28 4.85 10.33
C CYS A 580 -31.14 5.79 10.72
N ASP A 581 -30.55 5.62 11.90
CA ASP A 581 -29.40 6.42 12.34
C ASP A 581 -28.16 6.13 11.48
N MET A 582 -27.87 4.85 11.18
CA MET A 582 -26.79 4.46 10.28
C MET A 582 -27.00 5.01 8.86
N LEU A 583 -28.22 4.90 8.33
CA LEU A 583 -28.60 5.41 7.02
C LEU A 583 -28.53 6.95 6.98
N ALA A 584 -28.95 7.64 8.04
CA ALA A 584 -28.85 9.10 8.15
C ALA A 584 -27.39 9.58 8.23
N ASN A 585 -26.52 8.80 8.88
CA ASN A 585 -25.09 9.05 8.90
C ASN A 585 -24.48 8.89 7.50
N GLU A 586 -24.82 7.81 6.79
CA GLU A 586 -24.34 7.56 5.42
C GLU A 586 -24.86 8.62 4.42
N LEU A 587 -26.13 9.04 4.52
CA LEU A 587 -26.72 10.07 3.66
C LEU A 587 -26.30 11.50 4.00
N GLY A 588 -25.69 11.73 5.16
CA GLY A 588 -25.42 13.07 5.70
C GLY A 588 -26.68 13.93 5.89
N ARG A 589 -27.87 13.31 5.95
CA ARG A 589 -29.18 13.97 6.06
C ARG A 589 -30.08 13.18 7.00
N ARG A 590 -31.00 13.89 7.67
CA ARG A 590 -32.00 13.22 8.52
C ARG A 590 -32.96 12.41 7.66
N VAL A 591 -33.07 11.13 7.99
CA VAL A 591 -34.15 10.25 7.52
C VAL A 591 -35.33 10.44 8.47
N GLU A 592 -36.55 10.59 7.93
CA GLU A 592 -37.73 10.74 8.79
C GLU A 592 -37.97 9.47 9.61
N PRO A 593 -38.13 9.56 10.95
CA PRO A 593 -38.37 8.40 11.79
C PRO A 593 -39.74 7.77 11.50
N TYR A 594 -39.86 6.46 11.70
CA TYR A 594 -41.09 5.74 11.42
C TYR A 594 -42.22 6.11 12.40
N GLY A 595 -43.20 6.88 11.91
CA GLY A 595 -44.35 7.35 12.70
C GLY A 595 -45.50 6.33 12.91
N GLY A 596 -45.29 5.04 12.62
CA GLY A 596 -46.21 3.96 13.02
C GLY A 596 -47.41 3.66 12.13
N LYS A 597 -47.68 4.42 11.05
CA LYS A 597 -48.95 4.30 10.30
C LYS A 597 -48.91 3.32 9.12
N HIS A 598 -47.87 3.32 8.27
CA HIS A 598 -47.74 2.40 7.13
C HIS A 598 -46.27 2.16 6.75
N LEU A 599 -45.73 0.97 7.05
CA LEU A 599 -44.32 0.62 6.81
C LEU A 599 -43.90 0.77 5.34
N ARG A 600 -44.68 0.20 4.41
CA ARG A 600 -44.39 0.30 2.96
C ARG A 600 -44.38 1.74 2.46
N GLY A 601 -45.36 2.54 2.91
CA GLY A 601 -45.46 3.95 2.52
C GLY A 601 -44.27 4.78 3.04
N TRP A 602 -43.82 4.48 4.25
CA TRP A 602 -42.61 5.09 4.81
C TRP A 602 -41.35 4.65 4.07
N LEU A 603 -41.20 3.35 3.77
CA LEU A 603 -40.06 2.85 3.01
C LEU A 603 -39.96 3.44 1.60
N LEU A 604 -41.10 3.66 0.93
CA LEU A 604 -41.12 4.37 -0.35
C LEU A 604 -40.51 5.77 -0.24
N GLU A 605 -40.81 6.50 0.84
CA GLU A 605 -40.25 7.84 1.04
C GLU A 605 -38.75 7.78 1.41
N VAL A 606 -38.34 6.78 2.19
CA VAL A 606 -36.91 6.54 2.51
C VAL A 606 -36.11 6.25 1.23
N VAL A 607 -36.54 5.28 0.41
CA VAL A 607 -35.85 4.94 -0.85
C VAL A 607 -35.87 6.13 -1.81
N ARG A 608 -37.00 6.84 -1.92
CA ARG A 608 -37.10 8.06 -2.74
C ARG A 608 -36.13 9.14 -2.28
N THR A 609 -35.95 9.32 -0.97
CA THR A 609 -34.96 10.25 -0.41
C THR A 609 -33.54 9.84 -0.82
N CYS A 610 -33.22 8.55 -0.80
CA CYS A 610 -31.93 8.03 -1.24
C CYS A 610 -31.68 8.27 -2.74
N THR A 611 -32.73 8.24 -3.57
CA THR A 611 -32.62 8.50 -5.02
C THR A 611 -32.40 9.97 -5.38
N GLN A 612 -32.63 10.91 -4.45
CA GLN A 612 -32.46 12.35 -4.71
C GLN A 612 -31.01 12.82 -4.64
N VAL A 613 -30.11 11.99 -4.13
CA VAL A 613 -28.68 12.28 -4.06
C VAL A 613 -27.95 11.43 -5.11
N PRO A 614 -27.33 12.05 -6.14
CA PRO A 614 -26.65 11.31 -7.20
C PRO A 614 -25.51 10.45 -6.65
N GLY A 615 -25.56 9.12 -6.89
CA GLY A 615 -24.50 8.17 -6.51
C GLY A 615 -24.64 7.50 -5.14
N ASP A 616 -25.65 7.87 -4.34
CA ASP A 616 -25.77 7.44 -2.94
C ASP A 616 -26.81 6.34 -2.69
N LEU A 617 -27.42 5.73 -3.70
CA LEU A 617 -28.36 4.61 -3.49
C LEU A 617 -27.70 3.41 -2.79
N TRP A 618 -26.37 3.26 -2.91
CA TRP A 618 -25.60 2.23 -2.19
C TRP A 618 -25.60 2.42 -0.67
N CYS A 619 -26.04 3.57 -0.13
CA CYS A 619 -26.22 3.74 1.31
C CYS A 619 -27.26 2.77 1.89
N LEU A 620 -28.28 2.38 1.10
CA LEU A 620 -29.31 1.43 1.51
C LEU A 620 -28.75 0.04 1.84
N PRO A 621 -28.06 -0.65 0.90
CA PRO A 621 -27.44 -1.93 1.21
C PRO A 621 -26.34 -1.79 2.26
N ARG A 622 -25.49 -0.74 2.25
CA ARG A 622 -24.42 -0.57 3.25
C ARG A 622 -24.95 -0.42 4.68
N ALA A 623 -25.93 0.45 4.89
CA ALA A 623 -26.53 0.66 6.20
C ALA A 623 -27.19 -0.62 6.73
N LEU A 624 -27.76 -1.43 5.84
CA LEU A 624 -28.33 -2.72 6.19
C LEU A 624 -27.24 -3.74 6.54
N ASP A 625 -26.15 -3.79 5.77
CA ASP A 625 -25.04 -4.74 5.94
C ASP A 625 -24.26 -4.52 7.25
N TYR A 626 -24.22 -3.29 7.80
CA TYR A 626 -23.65 -3.03 9.14
C TYR A 626 -24.39 -3.76 10.27
N ILE A 627 -25.67 -4.11 10.07
CA ILE A 627 -26.52 -4.73 11.09
C ILE A 627 -26.80 -6.19 10.74
N GLU A 628 -27.05 -6.48 9.46
CA GLU A 628 -27.41 -7.80 8.95
C GLU A 628 -26.55 -8.18 7.73
N PRO A 629 -25.25 -8.50 7.94
CA PRO A 629 -24.35 -8.87 6.85
C PRO A 629 -24.86 -10.08 6.07
N SER A 630 -24.77 -10.04 4.74
CA SER A 630 -25.11 -11.18 3.86
C SER A 630 -26.57 -11.68 3.94
N SER A 631 -27.52 -10.84 4.37
CA SER A 631 -28.95 -11.18 4.35
C SER A 631 -29.53 -11.29 2.94
N GLN A 632 -30.70 -11.93 2.81
CA GLN A 632 -31.43 -11.99 1.53
C GLN A 632 -31.77 -10.58 1.01
N ALA A 633 -32.15 -9.67 1.91
CA ALA A 633 -32.43 -8.28 1.58
C ALA A 633 -31.16 -7.53 1.14
N SER A 634 -30.04 -7.69 1.85
CA SER A 634 -28.73 -7.10 1.48
C SER A 634 -28.29 -7.59 0.10
N THR A 635 -28.41 -8.90 -0.15
CA THR A 635 -28.03 -9.54 -1.42
C THR A 635 -28.92 -9.10 -2.59
N ALA A 636 -30.22 -8.88 -2.35
CA ALA A 636 -31.17 -8.46 -3.39
C ALA A 636 -31.06 -6.96 -3.76
N LEU A 637 -30.62 -6.11 -2.83
CA LEU A 637 -30.56 -4.65 -3.05
C LEU A 637 -29.44 -4.24 -4.02
N GLY A 638 -28.27 -4.90 -3.97
CA GLY A 638 -27.14 -4.57 -4.84
C GLY A 638 -27.51 -4.54 -6.33
N PRO A 639 -28.01 -5.64 -6.92
CA PRO A 639 -28.42 -5.69 -8.31
C PRO A 639 -29.49 -4.66 -8.70
N LEU A 640 -30.41 -4.30 -7.81
CA LEU A 640 -31.43 -3.28 -8.07
C LEU A 640 -30.84 -1.87 -8.13
N VAL A 641 -29.86 -1.58 -7.27
CA VAL A 641 -29.11 -0.31 -7.33
C VAL A 641 -28.29 -0.24 -8.62
N GLU A 642 -27.68 -1.35 -9.05
CA GLU A 642 -26.98 -1.41 -10.33
C GLU A 642 -27.91 -1.21 -11.52
N GLU A 643 -29.11 -1.79 -11.48
CA GLU A 643 -30.13 -1.59 -12.51
C GLU A 643 -30.55 -0.12 -12.58
N TRP A 644 -30.71 0.55 -11.44
CA TRP A 644 -30.95 1.99 -11.40
C TRP A 644 -29.84 2.78 -12.10
N GLU A 645 -28.58 2.55 -11.73
CA GLU A 645 -27.44 3.26 -12.32
C GLU A 645 -27.29 2.97 -13.82
N ALA A 646 -27.55 1.73 -14.25
CA ALA A 646 -27.56 1.36 -15.66
C ALA A 646 -28.69 2.06 -16.43
N VAL A 647 -29.89 2.15 -15.85
CA VAL A 647 -31.01 2.89 -16.45
C VAL A 647 -30.64 4.37 -16.59
N GLU A 648 -29.97 4.97 -15.62
CA GLU A 648 -29.49 6.35 -15.73
C GLU A 648 -28.43 6.52 -16.82
N PHE A 649 -27.49 5.58 -16.93
CA PHE A 649 -26.48 5.58 -17.99
C PHE A 649 -27.09 5.58 -19.39
N PHE A 650 -28.17 4.83 -19.59
CA PHE A 650 -28.93 4.79 -20.85
C PHE A 650 -30.06 5.83 -20.92
N ASN A 651 -29.96 6.96 -20.20
CA ASN A 651 -30.92 8.07 -20.25
C ASN A 651 -32.38 7.66 -19.96
N GLY A 652 -32.60 6.69 -19.07
CA GLY A 652 -33.93 6.26 -18.62
C GLY A 652 -34.61 5.21 -19.48
N VAL A 653 -33.86 4.52 -20.35
CA VAL A 653 -34.37 3.43 -21.21
C VAL A 653 -34.77 2.20 -20.37
N ASP A 654 -35.87 1.54 -20.76
CA ASP A 654 -36.31 0.27 -20.16
C ASP A 654 -35.35 -0.86 -20.57
N LEU A 655 -34.57 -1.39 -19.61
CA LEU A 655 -33.58 -2.44 -19.82
C LEU A 655 -34.17 -3.86 -19.72
N ARG A 656 -35.39 -4.00 -19.16
CA ARG A 656 -36.06 -5.29 -18.95
C ARG A 656 -36.18 -6.18 -20.19
N PRO A 657 -36.35 -5.66 -21.42
CA PRO A 657 -36.36 -6.50 -22.63
C PRO A 657 -35.08 -7.30 -22.86
N LEU A 658 -33.93 -6.88 -22.32
CA LEU A 658 -32.66 -7.59 -22.46
C LEU A 658 -32.50 -8.73 -21.45
N ARG A 659 -33.18 -8.65 -20.30
CA ARG A 659 -33.00 -9.56 -19.17
C ARG A 659 -33.19 -11.04 -19.54
N PRO A 660 -34.22 -11.45 -20.31
CA PRO A 660 -34.37 -12.86 -20.71
C PRO A 660 -33.16 -13.39 -21.49
N ALA A 661 -32.71 -12.62 -22.50
CA ALA A 661 -31.59 -13.00 -23.37
C ALA A 661 -30.23 -12.99 -22.65
N LEU A 662 -30.05 -12.14 -21.64
CA LEU A 662 -28.80 -12.06 -20.87
C LEU A 662 -28.75 -13.03 -19.70
N THR A 663 -29.89 -13.48 -19.19
CA THR A 663 -29.95 -14.48 -18.11
C THR A 663 -29.54 -15.88 -18.60
N THR A 664 -29.65 -16.16 -19.90
CA THR A 664 -29.21 -17.42 -20.51
C THR A 664 -27.70 -17.55 -20.61
N VAL A 665 -26.96 -16.43 -20.53
CA VAL A 665 -25.49 -16.42 -20.44
C VAL A 665 -25.11 -16.68 -18.99
N GLY A 666 -24.54 -17.85 -18.70
CA GLY A 666 -24.15 -18.24 -17.34
C GLY A 666 -22.88 -17.54 -16.84
N ALA A 667 -22.64 -17.62 -15.53
CA ALA A 667 -21.50 -17.01 -14.83
C ALA A 667 -20.14 -17.17 -15.53
N PRO A 668 -19.65 -18.39 -15.86
CA PRO A 668 -18.31 -18.55 -16.43
C PRO A 668 -18.20 -17.93 -17.82
N GLN A 669 -19.28 -17.97 -18.61
CA GLN A 669 -19.28 -17.38 -19.94
C GLN A 669 -19.32 -15.84 -19.85
N SER A 670 -20.14 -15.32 -18.95
CA SER A 670 -20.28 -13.90 -18.71
C SER A 670 -18.97 -13.27 -18.22
N GLU A 671 -18.26 -13.95 -17.32
CA GLU A 671 -16.97 -13.48 -16.82
C GLU A 671 -15.89 -13.47 -17.91
N ALA A 672 -15.83 -14.51 -18.75
CA ALA A 672 -14.92 -14.54 -19.88
C ALA A 672 -15.21 -13.40 -20.88
N LEU A 673 -16.48 -13.12 -21.15
CA LEU A 673 -16.89 -11.99 -21.98
C LEU A 673 -16.51 -10.64 -21.35
N ALA A 674 -16.80 -10.44 -20.06
CA ALA A 674 -16.44 -9.21 -19.33
C ALA A 674 -14.91 -8.96 -19.34
N ARG A 675 -14.11 -10.01 -19.18
CA ARG A 675 -12.64 -9.94 -19.27
C ARG A 675 -12.15 -9.57 -20.67
N ARG A 676 -12.76 -10.13 -21.72
CA ARG A 676 -12.45 -9.78 -23.12
C ARG A 676 -12.77 -8.32 -23.40
N VAL A 677 -13.96 -7.86 -23.00
CA VAL A 677 -14.40 -6.49 -23.26
C VAL A 677 -13.55 -5.47 -22.50
N SER A 678 -13.21 -5.77 -21.25
CA SER A 678 -12.35 -4.90 -20.44
C SER A 678 -10.87 -4.96 -20.84
N ARG A 679 -10.48 -5.71 -21.88
CA ARG A 679 -9.06 -5.93 -22.24
C ARG A 679 -8.21 -6.40 -21.05
N GLN A 680 -8.79 -7.25 -20.21
CA GLN A 680 -8.21 -7.72 -18.94
C GLN A 680 -7.88 -6.61 -17.92
N ARG A 681 -8.43 -5.40 -18.09
CA ARG A 681 -8.38 -4.34 -17.05
C ARG A 681 -9.04 -4.82 -15.76
N PHE A 682 -10.03 -5.68 -15.91
CA PHE A 682 -10.73 -6.34 -14.84
C PHE A 682 -10.56 -7.86 -14.96
N GLN A 683 -10.39 -8.55 -13.84
CA GLN A 683 -10.10 -9.99 -13.82
C GLN A 683 -11.13 -10.83 -13.06
N GLU A 684 -11.94 -10.26 -12.14
CA GLU A 684 -12.89 -11.03 -11.30
C GLU A 684 -14.18 -10.24 -11.06
N LEU A 685 -15.33 -10.71 -11.56
CA LEU A 685 -16.64 -10.09 -11.32
C LEU A 685 -17.05 -10.16 -9.84
N PRO A 686 -17.88 -9.23 -9.33
CA PRO A 686 -18.49 -9.37 -8.01
C PRO A 686 -19.21 -10.71 -7.87
N ARG A 687 -19.19 -11.32 -6.67
CA ARG A 687 -19.76 -12.66 -6.40
C ARG A 687 -21.24 -12.81 -6.75
N TRP A 688 -22.00 -11.72 -6.76
CA TRP A 688 -23.42 -11.72 -7.12
C TRP A 688 -23.66 -11.60 -8.65
N CYS A 689 -22.62 -11.46 -9.48
CA CYS A 689 -22.73 -11.53 -10.94
C CYS A 689 -22.73 -12.98 -11.42
N THR A 690 -23.85 -13.66 -11.26
CA THR A 690 -24.07 -15.06 -11.65
C THR A 690 -24.56 -15.24 -13.08
N THR A 691 -25.03 -14.15 -13.70
CA THR A 691 -25.61 -14.16 -15.06
C THR A 691 -25.05 -13.04 -15.92
N GLY A 692 -25.23 -13.16 -17.23
CA GLY A 692 -24.96 -12.09 -18.19
C GLY A 692 -25.75 -10.82 -17.92
N TRP A 693 -26.92 -10.92 -17.28
CA TRP A 693 -27.72 -9.76 -16.90
C TRP A 693 -27.02 -8.93 -15.82
N GLU A 694 -26.63 -9.57 -14.72
CA GLU A 694 -25.93 -8.90 -13.63
C GLU A 694 -24.57 -8.35 -14.10
N THR A 695 -23.88 -9.08 -14.97
CA THR A 695 -22.62 -8.62 -15.57
C THR A 695 -22.85 -7.40 -16.46
N PHE A 696 -23.90 -7.39 -17.27
CA PHE A 696 -24.28 -6.24 -18.10
C PHE A 696 -24.54 -4.99 -17.25
N LEU A 697 -25.28 -5.13 -16.15
CA LEU A 697 -25.54 -4.04 -15.20
C LEU A 697 -24.25 -3.55 -14.53
N HIS A 698 -23.38 -4.48 -14.14
CA HIS A 698 -22.11 -4.18 -13.51
C HIS A 698 -21.19 -3.39 -14.45
N LEU A 699 -21.05 -3.86 -15.70
CA LEU A 699 -20.24 -3.20 -16.72
C LEU A 699 -20.77 -1.79 -17.04
N ALA A 700 -22.07 -1.52 -16.83
CA ALA A 700 -22.68 -0.22 -17.12
C ALA A 700 -22.17 0.88 -16.17
N GLN A 701 -21.67 0.48 -15.02
CA GLN A 701 -21.07 1.38 -14.03
C GLN A 701 -19.60 1.67 -14.31
N MET A 702 -18.95 0.96 -15.23
CA MET A 702 -17.52 1.11 -15.47
C MET A 702 -17.19 2.33 -16.34
N ASN A 703 -16.06 2.97 -16.03
CA ASN A 703 -15.46 3.97 -16.91
C ASN A 703 -14.82 3.31 -18.14
N HIS A 704 -14.68 4.07 -19.22
CA HIS A 704 -13.95 3.66 -20.42
C HIS A 704 -12.98 4.76 -20.84
N ALA A 705 -11.92 4.38 -21.56
CA ALA A 705 -10.97 5.35 -22.10
C ALA A 705 -11.60 6.11 -23.28
N GLU A 706 -11.07 7.30 -23.56
CA GLU A 706 -11.52 8.11 -24.70
C GLU A 706 -11.25 7.35 -26.02
N GLY A 707 -12.27 7.27 -26.89
CA GLY A 707 -12.19 6.53 -28.15
C GLY A 707 -12.46 5.02 -28.05
N GLU A 708 -12.76 4.48 -26.87
CA GLU A 708 -13.21 3.09 -26.69
C GLU A 708 -14.73 3.03 -26.47
N PRO A 709 -15.41 1.94 -26.88
CA PRO A 709 -16.82 1.77 -26.55
C PRO A 709 -16.98 1.48 -25.05
N PRO A 710 -18.11 1.90 -24.43
CA PRO A 710 -18.46 1.47 -23.09
C PRO A 710 -18.45 -0.06 -22.97
N PRO A 711 -17.91 -0.64 -21.87
CA PRO A 711 -17.79 -2.09 -21.73
C PRO A 711 -19.14 -2.80 -21.88
N THR A 712 -20.22 -2.20 -21.41
CA THR A 712 -21.57 -2.74 -21.58
C THR A 712 -21.99 -2.90 -23.04
N MET A 713 -21.65 -1.93 -23.89
CA MET A 713 -22.02 -1.98 -25.31
C MET A 713 -21.23 -3.06 -26.04
N ALA A 714 -19.93 -3.13 -25.80
CA ALA A 714 -19.08 -4.18 -26.34
C ALA A 714 -19.44 -5.59 -25.81
N PHE A 715 -19.91 -5.68 -24.55
CA PHE A 715 -20.40 -6.93 -23.97
C PHE A 715 -21.66 -7.44 -24.67
N LEU A 716 -22.61 -6.56 -25.02
CA LEU A 716 -23.81 -6.95 -25.76
C LEU A 716 -23.47 -7.56 -27.13
N ASP A 717 -22.51 -6.97 -27.85
CA ASP A 717 -22.10 -7.46 -29.16
C ASP A 717 -21.44 -8.85 -29.05
N LEU A 718 -20.56 -9.06 -28.07
CA LEU A 718 -19.96 -10.38 -27.81
C LEU A 718 -20.97 -11.42 -27.29
N ALA A 719 -21.90 -11.02 -26.42
CA ALA A 719 -22.95 -11.90 -25.93
C ALA A 719 -23.87 -12.34 -27.09
N ALA A 720 -24.19 -11.43 -28.03
CA ALA A 720 -24.97 -11.78 -29.21
C ALA A 720 -24.24 -12.72 -30.17
N GLU A 721 -22.93 -12.56 -30.36
CA GLU A 721 -22.09 -13.52 -31.08
C GLU A 721 -22.15 -14.90 -30.43
N GLN A 722 -21.93 -14.97 -29.12
CA GLN A 722 -21.97 -16.22 -28.38
C GLN A 722 -23.34 -16.90 -28.45
N LEU A 723 -24.44 -16.16 -28.27
CA LEU A 723 -25.80 -16.68 -28.39
C LEU A 723 -26.08 -17.23 -29.81
N THR A 724 -25.50 -16.59 -30.84
CA THR A 724 -25.58 -17.09 -32.22
C THR A 724 -24.87 -18.44 -32.36
N GLU A 725 -23.68 -18.60 -31.78
CA GLU A 725 -22.93 -19.86 -31.78
C GLU A 725 -23.70 -20.99 -31.07
N HIS A 726 -24.49 -20.66 -30.04
CA HIS A 726 -25.32 -21.61 -29.28
C HIS A 726 -26.72 -21.81 -29.88
N GLY A 727 -27.01 -21.24 -31.06
CA GLY A 727 -28.27 -21.43 -31.78
C GLY A 727 -29.44 -20.55 -31.30
N GLN A 728 -29.22 -19.60 -30.39
CA GLN A 728 -30.23 -18.67 -29.85
C GLN A 728 -30.33 -17.40 -30.71
N LEU A 729 -30.80 -17.56 -31.95
CA LEU A 729 -30.81 -16.49 -32.96
C LEU A 729 -31.74 -15.32 -32.61
N GLU A 730 -32.90 -15.59 -31.99
CA GLU A 730 -33.88 -14.55 -31.63
C GLU A 730 -33.37 -13.65 -30.48
N ASP A 731 -32.76 -14.25 -29.46
CA ASP A 731 -32.13 -13.55 -28.35
C ASP A 731 -30.94 -12.71 -28.84
N ALA A 732 -30.09 -13.30 -29.69
CA ALA A 732 -28.96 -12.60 -30.32
C ALA A 732 -29.40 -11.38 -31.14
N GLU A 733 -30.44 -11.50 -31.98
CA GLU A 733 -30.94 -10.37 -32.78
C GLU A 733 -31.59 -9.30 -31.90
N THR A 734 -32.21 -9.69 -30.78
CA THR A 734 -32.73 -8.76 -29.78
C THR A 734 -31.61 -7.90 -29.19
N LEU A 735 -30.51 -8.52 -28.76
CA LEU A 735 -29.33 -7.79 -28.26
C LEU A 735 -28.73 -6.86 -29.34
N ARG A 736 -28.53 -7.36 -30.57
CA ARG A 736 -27.97 -6.56 -31.69
C ARG A 736 -28.85 -5.36 -32.07
N ARG A 737 -30.17 -5.52 -32.06
CA ARG A 737 -31.10 -4.44 -32.37
C ARG A 737 -31.05 -3.35 -31.30
N TRP A 738 -31.01 -3.75 -30.03
CA TRP A 738 -30.89 -2.82 -28.92
C TRP A 738 -29.54 -2.10 -28.94
N SER A 739 -28.43 -2.84 -29.10
CA SER A 739 -27.07 -2.30 -29.20
C SER A 739 -26.97 -1.25 -30.32
N ARG A 740 -27.46 -1.54 -31.54
CA ARG A 740 -27.50 -0.55 -32.64
C ARG A 740 -28.33 0.69 -32.33
N THR A 741 -29.42 0.56 -31.58
CA THR A 741 -30.29 1.68 -31.22
C THR A 741 -29.60 2.61 -30.23
N GLN A 742 -29.00 2.05 -29.18
CA GLN A 742 -28.25 2.84 -28.20
C GLN A 742 -26.95 3.40 -28.77
N ALA A 743 -26.25 2.66 -29.63
CA ALA A 743 -25.05 3.14 -30.31
C ALA A 743 -25.33 4.38 -31.18
N ARG A 744 -26.55 4.52 -31.73
CA ARG A 744 -26.97 5.74 -32.43
C ARG A 744 -27.31 6.86 -31.46
N ALA A 745 -28.09 6.57 -30.41
CA ALA A 745 -28.48 7.55 -29.40
C ALA A 745 -27.27 8.18 -28.68
N MET A 746 -26.22 7.39 -28.45
CA MET A 746 -24.99 7.79 -27.74
C MET A 746 -23.86 8.24 -28.69
N ASN A 747 -24.08 8.30 -30.00
CA ASN A 747 -23.06 8.61 -31.02
C ASN A 747 -21.82 7.67 -31.00
N LEU A 748 -22.03 6.39 -30.65
CA LEU A 748 -20.98 5.36 -30.55
C LEU A 748 -20.88 4.46 -31.79
N THR A 749 -21.68 4.70 -32.83
CA THR A 749 -21.80 3.79 -33.98
C THR A 749 -20.45 3.53 -34.68
N GLN A 750 -19.64 4.57 -34.86
CA GLN A 750 -18.32 4.43 -35.48
C GLN A 750 -17.31 3.77 -34.54
N VAL A 751 -17.37 4.08 -33.24
CA VAL A 751 -16.47 3.52 -32.21
C VAL A 751 -16.69 2.01 -32.08
N LEU A 752 -17.94 1.55 -31.99
CA LEU A 752 -18.27 0.12 -31.95
C LEU A 752 -17.89 -0.60 -33.23
N ALA A 753 -18.09 0.02 -34.41
CA ALA A 753 -17.71 -0.60 -35.69
C ALA A 753 -16.20 -0.76 -35.88
N GLN A 754 -15.39 0.13 -35.28
CA GLN A 754 -13.93 0.07 -35.33
C GLN A 754 -13.34 -0.78 -34.19
N TRP A 755 -14.12 -1.04 -33.14
CA TRP A 755 -13.69 -1.84 -32.01
C TRP A 755 -13.65 -3.32 -32.39
N HIS A 756 -12.50 -3.94 -32.14
CA HIS A 756 -12.31 -5.37 -32.31
C HIS A 756 -12.00 -5.98 -30.95
N PRO A 757 -12.71 -7.06 -30.55
CA PRO A 757 -12.42 -7.72 -29.29
C PRO A 757 -11.01 -8.33 -29.33
N PRO A 758 -10.24 -8.27 -28.23
CA PRO A 758 -8.99 -9.01 -28.15
C PRO A 758 -9.26 -10.50 -28.40
N THR A 759 -8.41 -11.12 -29.22
CA THR A 759 -8.51 -12.55 -29.51
C THR A 759 -8.42 -13.32 -28.19
N ALA A 760 -9.35 -14.26 -27.95
CA ALA A 760 -9.28 -15.10 -26.78
C ALA A 760 -7.93 -15.84 -26.77
N PRO A 761 -7.21 -15.90 -25.64
CA PRO A 761 -6.03 -16.74 -25.57
C PRO A 761 -6.44 -18.18 -25.89
N VAL A 762 -5.90 -18.70 -26.99
CA VAL A 762 -6.11 -20.09 -27.41
C VAL A 762 -5.20 -20.96 -26.54
N ARG A 763 -5.68 -21.29 -25.34
CA ARG A 763 -5.33 -22.47 -24.52
C ARG A 763 -5.95 -22.31 -23.13
N SER A 764 -6.73 -23.32 -22.71
CA SER A 764 -7.16 -23.46 -21.33
C SER A 764 -5.97 -24.00 -20.53
N GLU A 765 -5.07 -23.12 -20.11
CA GLU A 765 -4.03 -23.46 -19.14
C GLU A 765 -4.70 -23.75 -17.78
N ALA A 766 -4.00 -24.47 -16.90
CA ALA A 766 -4.46 -24.67 -15.53
C ALA A 766 -4.48 -23.33 -14.79
N ALA A 767 -5.45 -23.15 -13.89
CA ALA A 767 -5.43 -22.01 -12.98
C ALA A 767 -4.31 -22.20 -11.96
N VAL A 768 -3.51 -21.17 -11.71
CA VAL A 768 -2.34 -21.24 -10.83
C VAL A 768 -2.53 -20.31 -9.65
N LEU A 769 -2.47 -20.87 -8.44
CA LEU A 769 -2.29 -20.12 -7.20
C LEU A 769 -0.82 -20.23 -6.78
N THR A 770 -0.09 -19.12 -6.91
CA THR A 770 1.29 -19.02 -6.46
C THR A 770 1.32 -18.51 -5.03
N ILE A 771 1.99 -19.22 -4.13
CA ILE A 771 2.20 -18.85 -2.73
C ILE A 771 3.70 -18.71 -2.50
N GLN A 772 4.14 -17.57 -2.01
CA GLN A 772 5.54 -17.28 -1.72
C GLN A 772 5.74 -17.04 -0.23
N PHE A 773 6.75 -17.69 0.33
CA PHE A 773 7.24 -17.38 1.68
C PHE A 773 8.56 -16.63 1.60
N GLU A 774 8.60 -15.40 2.08
CA GLU A 774 9.85 -14.67 2.26
C GLU A 774 10.22 -14.64 3.75
N PRO A 775 11.41 -15.14 4.14
CA PRO A 775 11.84 -15.08 5.53
C PRO A 775 12.07 -13.62 5.96
N ASP A 776 11.61 -13.28 7.17
CA ASP A 776 12.06 -12.10 7.88
C ASP A 776 13.58 -12.24 8.15
N ARG A 777 14.34 -11.18 7.87
CA ARG A 777 15.81 -11.23 7.90
C ARG A 777 16.37 -10.95 9.30
N VAL A 778 15.52 -10.63 10.26
CA VAL A 778 15.87 -10.41 11.67
C VAL A 778 15.21 -11.44 12.58
N ASP A 779 13.95 -11.79 12.34
CA ASP A 779 13.25 -12.84 13.06
C ASP A 779 13.20 -14.13 12.23
N GLU A 780 14.13 -15.05 12.50
CA GLU A 780 14.29 -16.32 11.76
C GLU A 780 13.03 -17.22 11.77
N ASN A 781 12.08 -16.96 12.68
CA ASN A 781 10.82 -17.70 12.79
C ASN A 781 9.63 -17.01 12.12
N ARG A 782 9.80 -15.83 11.51
CA ARG A 782 8.72 -15.11 10.84
C ARG A 782 8.90 -15.06 9.33
N TYR A 783 7.76 -15.04 8.64
CA TYR A 783 7.70 -15.08 7.19
C TYR A 783 6.63 -14.12 6.67
N TYR A 784 6.95 -13.42 5.59
CA TYR A 784 5.95 -12.76 4.76
C TYR A 784 5.36 -13.79 3.80
N LEU A 785 4.07 -14.04 3.94
CA LEU A 785 3.29 -14.84 2.99
C LEU A 785 2.66 -13.87 1.98
N SER A 786 3.05 -14.01 0.72
CA SER A 786 2.44 -13.31 -0.41
C SER A 786 1.88 -14.33 -1.38
N HIS A 787 0.75 -14.06 -2.00
CA HIS A 787 0.15 -14.94 -2.98
C HIS A 787 -0.32 -14.20 -4.22
N TRP A 788 -0.40 -14.95 -5.33
CA TRP A 788 -0.94 -14.46 -6.59
C TRP A 788 -1.82 -15.50 -7.24
N ARG A 789 -2.93 -15.05 -7.82
CA ARG A 789 -3.89 -15.88 -8.56
C ARG A 789 -3.78 -15.61 -10.05
N ARG A 790 -3.74 -16.67 -10.87
CA ARG A 790 -3.77 -16.59 -12.33
C ARG A 790 -4.71 -17.65 -12.89
N SER A 791 -5.90 -17.25 -13.35
CA SER A 791 -6.88 -18.16 -13.96
C SER A 791 -6.89 -18.09 -15.49
N GLU A 792 -6.75 -16.90 -16.09
CA GLU A 792 -6.66 -16.74 -17.55
C GLU A 792 -5.75 -15.57 -17.94
N GLY A 793 -4.91 -15.79 -18.98
CA GLY A 793 -3.98 -14.80 -19.49
C GLY A 793 -2.63 -14.76 -18.73
N PRO A 794 -1.69 -13.92 -19.19
CA PRO A 794 -0.30 -13.96 -18.73
C PRO A 794 -0.06 -13.25 -17.39
N HIS A 795 -1.10 -12.75 -16.72
CA HIS A 795 -0.95 -11.84 -15.59
C HIS A 795 -1.56 -12.41 -14.31
N SER A 796 -0.82 -12.32 -13.21
CA SER A 796 -1.27 -12.76 -11.89
C SER A 796 -1.81 -11.58 -11.07
N VAL A 797 -2.85 -11.82 -10.27
CA VAL A 797 -3.43 -10.86 -9.33
C VAL A 797 -2.81 -11.06 -7.95
N PRO A 798 -2.16 -10.05 -7.35
CA PRO A 798 -1.64 -10.17 -5.99
C PRO A 798 -2.79 -10.19 -4.98
N GLY A 799 -2.65 -11.07 -3.99
CA GLY A 799 -3.43 -11.04 -2.76
C GLY A 799 -2.83 -10.12 -1.70
N GLU A 800 -3.43 -10.15 -0.51
CA GLU A 800 -2.86 -9.47 0.65
C GLU A 800 -1.61 -10.19 1.15
N THR A 801 -0.58 -9.42 1.51
CA THR A 801 0.64 -9.98 2.12
C THR A 801 0.50 -9.94 3.62
N VAL A 802 0.60 -11.10 4.27
CA VAL A 802 0.51 -11.26 5.72
C VAL A 802 1.88 -11.60 6.31
N HIS A 803 2.13 -11.17 7.56
CA HIS A 803 3.40 -11.39 8.25
C HIS A 803 3.20 -12.26 9.49
N VAL A 804 3.44 -13.57 9.34
CA VAL A 804 3.04 -14.62 10.29
C VAL A 804 4.26 -15.40 10.81
N TYR A 805 4.09 -16.13 11.91
CA TYR A 805 5.11 -17.06 12.40
C TYR A 805 5.11 -18.37 11.60
N ARG A 806 6.24 -19.11 11.66
CA ARG A 806 6.43 -20.36 10.92
C ARG A 806 5.36 -21.42 11.23
N ASP A 807 4.93 -21.51 12.48
CA ASP A 807 3.89 -22.43 12.96
C ASP A 807 2.48 -22.04 12.51
N GLU A 808 2.26 -20.77 12.19
CA GLU A 808 0.99 -20.24 11.66
C GLU A 808 0.87 -20.37 10.14
N LEU A 809 1.98 -20.66 9.43
CA LEU A 809 2.00 -20.78 7.96
C LEU A 809 0.97 -21.77 7.39
N PRO A 810 0.80 -22.99 7.95
CA PRO A 810 -0.19 -23.92 7.42
C PRO A 810 -1.63 -23.39 7.50
N GLY A 811 -1.99 -22.73 8.60
CA GLY A 811 -3.31 -22.14 8.78
C GLY A 811 -3.55 -20.96 7.83
N ALA A 812 -2.55 -20.10 7.67
CA ALA A 812 -2.61 -18.97 6.74
C ALA A 812 -2.73 -19.43 5.27
N VAL A 813 -2.04 -20.51 4.89
CA VAL A 813 -2.21 -21.13 3.57
C VAL A 813 -3.59 -21.73 3.39
N GLY A 814 -4.12 -22.42 4.42
CA GLY A 814 -5.48 -22.96 4.41
C GLY A 814 -6.52 -21.88 4.10
N GLN A 815 -6.43 -20.73 4.77
CA GLN A 815 -7.29 -19.57 4.51
C GLN A 815 -7.13 -19.02 3.08
N VAL A 816 -5.89 -18.87 2.60
CA VAL A 816 -5.63 -18.37 1.24
C VAL A 816 -6.19 -19.31 0.16
N VAL A 817 -6.11 -20.63 0.38
CA VAL A 817 -6.68 -21.64 -0.54
C VAL A 817 -8.20 -21.59 -0.51
N GLU A 818 -8.81 -21.54 0.68
CA GLU A 818 -10.26 -21.43 0.84
C GLU A 818 -10.83 -20.16 0.18
N GLU A 819 -10.22 -19.00 0.45
CA GLU A 819 -10.58 -17.75 -0.23
C GLU A 819 -10.45 -17.81 -1.76
N THR A 820 -9.50 -18.60 -2.25
CA THR A 820 -9.25 -18.76 -3.68
C THR A 820 -10.27 -19.71 -4.30
N GLU A 821 -10.62 -20.82 -3.64
CA GLU A 821 -11.69 -21.72 -4.06
C GLU A 821 -13.05 -21.03 -4.08
N GLU A 822 -13.38 -20.25 -3.05
CA GLU A 822 -14.62 -19.46 -3.06
C GLU A 822 -14.70 -18.51 -4.26
N ARG A 823 -13.55 -18.02 -4.76
CA ARG A 823 -13.49 -17.17 -5.96
C ARG A 823 -13.53 -17.96 -7.25
N TRP A 824 -12.99 -19.18 -7.26
CA TRP A 824 -12.90 -20.05 -8.43
C TRP A 824 -13.97 -21.14 -8.46
N ALA A 825 -15.04 -21.00 -7.66
CA ALA A 825 -16.10 -22.00 -7.55
C ALA A 825 -16.73 -22.40 -8.91
N ASP A 826 -16.81 -21.46 -9.86
CA ASP A 826 -17.34 -21.71 -11.22
C ASP A 826 -16.27 -22.09 -12.26
N LEU A 827 -14.99 -22.12 -11.87
CA LEU A 827 -13.87 -22.39 -12.76
C LEU A 827 -13.78 -23.90 -13.04
N ARG A 828 -13.82 -24.26 -14.33
CA ARG A 828 -13.77 -25.67 -14.76
C ARG A 828 -12.36 -26.21 -14.97
N GLN A 829 -11.36 -25.33 -14.89
CA GLN A 829 -9.96 -25.67 -15.11
C GLN A 829 -9.38 -26.32 -13.85
N PRO A 830 -8.42 -27.25 -13.98
CA PRO A 830 -7.69 -27.74 -12.81
C PRO A 830 -6.91 -26.59 -12.17
N VAL A 831 -6.86 -26.58 -10.84
CA VAL A 831 -6.07 -25.62 -10.05
C VAL A 831 -4.74 -26.26 -9.67
N VAL A 832 -3.63 -25.57 -9.92
CA VAL A 832 -2.27 -25.94 -9.53
C VAL A 832 -1.76 -24.99 -8.46
N LEU A 833 -1.19 -25.54 -7.39
CA LEU A 833 -0.56 -24.76 -6.33
C LEU A 833 0.95 -24.70 -6.57
N GLU A 834 1.49 -23.49 -6.72
CA GLU A 834 2.93 -23.25 -6.83
C GLU A 834 3.48 -22.63 -5.54
N PHE A 835 4.33 -23.36 -4.81
CA PHE A 835 5.00 -22.86 -3.61
C PHE A 835 6.40 -22.37 -3.93
N MET A 836 6.65 -21.07 -3.77
CA MET A 836 7.97 -20.45 -3.84
C MET A 836 8.59 -20.44 -2.45
N LEU A 837 9.44 -21.42 -2.18
CA LEU A 837 9.99 -21.70 -0.86
C LEU A 837 11.43 -21.19 -0.73
N PRO A 838 11.79 -20.58 0.40
CA PRO A 838 13.19 -20.40 0.78
C PRO A 838 13.79 -21.76 1.16
N HIS A 839 15.11 -21.88 1.15
CA HIS A 839 15.83 -23.11 1.50
C HIS A 839 15.34 -23.71 2.82
N ALA A 840 15.13 -22.88 3.85
CA ALA A 840 14.71 -23.29 5.19
C ALA A 840 13.38 -24.05 5.22
N LEU A 841 12.51 -23.84 4.21
CA LEU A 841 11.23 -24.52 4.08
C LEU A 841 11.22 -25.54 2.93
N MET A 842 12.35 -25.73 2.23
CA MET A 842 12.40 -26.58 1.04
C MET A 842 12.02 -28.04 1.35
N ASN A 843 12.43 -28.55 2.52
CA ASN A 843 12.07 -29.91 2.96
C ASN A 843 10.74 -30.00 3.73
N GLU A 844 9.97 -28.91 3.84
CA GLU A 844 8.65 -28.94 4.49
C GLU A 844 7.62 -29.66 3.61
N PRO A 845 6.75 -30.52 4.17
CA PRO A 845 5.73 -31.25 3.43
C PRO A 845 4.50 -30.39 3.14
N VAL A 846 4.69 -29.26 2.44
CA VAL A 846 3.64 -28.28 2.16
C VAL A 846 2.46 -28.87 1.39
N GLU A 847 2.69 -29.87 0.54
CA GLU A 847 1.63 -30.58 -0.18
C GLU A 847 0.69 -31.38 0.74
N TRP A 848 1.11 -31.64 1.98
CA TRP A 848 0.33 -32.33 3.01
C TRP A 848 -0.26 -31.39 4.05
N TRP A 849 -0.10 -30.07 3.88
CA TRP A 849 -0.82 -29.10 4.71
C TRP A 849 -2.32 -29.21 4.44
N LEU A 850 -3.10 -28.76 5.42
CA LEU A 850 -4.54 -28.94 5.42
C LEU A 850 -5.22 -27.69 4.88
N LYS A 851 -6.22 -27.88 4.00
CA LYS A 851 -7.22 -26.86 3.69
C LYS A 851 -8.38 -26.95 4.68
N GLU A 852 -9.14 -25.86 4.79
CA GLU A 852 -10.32 -25.77 5.67
C GLU A 852 -9.95 -26.03 7.15
N PRO A 853 -9.11 -25.19 7.77
CA PRO A 853 -8.60 -25.44 9.13
C PRO A 853 -9.72 -25.52 10.19
N ASP A 854 -10.87 -24.90 9.92
CA ASP A 854 -12.04 -24.89 10.80
C ASP A 854 -12.99 -26.08 10.57
N SER A 855 -12.72 -26.93 9.57
CA SER A 855 -13.51 -28.13 9.29
C SER A 855 -13.29 -29.22 10.34
N ALA A 856 -14.35 -29.98 10.63
CA ALA A 856 -14.24 -31.18 11.47
C ALA A 856 -13.41 -32.29 10.81
N TYR A 857 -13.25 -32.23 9.48
CA TYR A 857 -12.50 -33.19 8.68
C TYR A 857 -11.63 -32.45 7.65
N PRO A 858 -10.52 -31.83 8.10
CA PRO A 858 -9.65 -31.06 7.21
C PRO A 858 -8.96 -31.97 6.18
N THR A 859 -8.78 -31.48 4.97
CA THR A 859 -8.29 -32.25 3.83
C THR A 859 -6.87 -31.82 3.44
N PRO A 860 -5.92 -32.75 3.21
CA PRO A 860 -4.59 -32.40 2.68
C PRO A 860 -4.67 -31.79 1.28
N LEU A 861 -3.86 -30.75 1.01
CA LEU A 861 -3.85 -30.05 -0.29
C LEU A 861 -3.66 -31.00 -1.47
N VAL A 862 -2.81 -32.02 -1.33
CA VAL A 862 -2.52 -32.96 -2.42
C VAL A 862 -3.69 -33.87 -2.82
N MET A 863 -4.78 -33.89 -2.03
CA MET A 863 -5.99 -34.61 -2.40
C MET A 863 -6.65 -33.98 -3.63
N ASP A 864 -6.70 -32.65 -3.67
CA ASP A 864 -7.42 -31.90 -4.70
C ASP A 864 -6.48 -31.23 -5.72
N TYR A 865 -5.26 -30.88 -5.31
CA TYR A 865 -4.35 -30.05 -6.11
C TYR A 865 -3.03 -30.75 -6.46
N PRO A 866 -2.56 -30.62 -7.72
CA PRO A 866 -1.14 -30.74 -8.02
C PRO A 866 -0.37 -29.63 -7.31
N VAL A 867 0.67 -30.01 -6.55
CA VAL A 867 1.52 -29.09 -5.78
C VAL A 867 2.94 -29.11 -6.32
N VAL A 868 3.42 -27.93 -6.74
CA VAL A 868 4.74 -27.69 -7.35
C VAL A 868 5.60 -26.87 -6.38
N LEU A 869 6.83 -27.33 -6.11
CA LEU A 869 7.79 -26.61 -5.27
C LEU A 869 8.80 -25.86 -6.13
N ARG A 870 9.10 -24.61 -5.76
CA ARG A 870 9.99 -23.70 -6.49
C ARG A 870 11.00 -23.04 -5.55
N SER A 871 12.20 -22.70 -6.03
CA SER A 871 13.23 -22.03 -5.22
C SER A 871 13.12 -20.50 -5.27
N LEU A 872 12.90 -19.90 -4.10
CA LEU A 872 12.92 -18.44 -3.92
C LEU A 872 14.30 -17.84 -4.24
N GLU A 873 15.39 -18.50 -3.85
CA GLU A 873 16.76 -18.04 -4.08
C GLU A 873 17.08 -17.92 -5.56
N ARG A 874 16.61 -18.90 -6.35
CA ARG A 874 16.82 -18.92 -7.80
C ARG A 874 16.04 -17.82 -8.51
N LEU A 875 14.79 -17.61 -8.12
CA LEU A 875 13.97 -16.52 -8.66
C LEU A 875 14.65 -15.15 -8.46
N ARG A 876 15.29 -14.94 -7.30
CA ARG A 876 15.91 -13.64 -6.95
C ARG A 876 17.27 -13.38 -7.57
N ARG A 877 17.97 -14.39 -8.06
CA ARG A 877 19.36 -14.26 -8.55
C ARG A 877 19.41 -14.29 -10.07
N ALA A 878 19.33 -13.11 -10.68
CA ALA A 878 19.39 -12.92 -12.13
C ALA A 878 20.62 -13.58 -12.80
N SER A 879 21.76 -13.63 -12.11
CA SER A 879 22.97 -14.31 -12.61
C SER A 879 22.81 -15.81 -12.84
N TRP A 880 21.77 -16.44 -12.28
CA TRP A 880 21.46 -17.86 -12.45
C TRP A 880 20.44 -18.11 -13.57
N HIS A 881 19.82 -17.06 -14.13
CA HIS A 881 18.70 -17.19 -15.07
C HIS A 881 19.12 -17.70 -16.45
N ARG A 882 20.30 -17.31 -16.95
CA ARG A 882 20.77 -17.76 -18.28
C ARG A 882 21.01 -19.28 -18.33
N PRO A 883 21.79 -19.89 -17.41
CA PRO A 883 21.92 -21.35 -17.35
C PRO A 883 20.58 -22.07 -17.16
N TRP A 884 19.71 -21.51 -16.33
CA TRP A 884 18.37 -22.05 -16.06
C TRP A 884 17.48 -22.09 -17.31
N ARG A 885 17.34 -20.97 -18.04
CA ARG A 885 16.55 -20.91 -19.29
C ARG A 885 17.09 -21.86 -20.35
N ASN A 886 18.41 -22.06 -20.42
CA ASN A 886 19.00 -22.99 -21.37
C ASN A 886 18.63 -24.45 -21.08
N ARG A 887 18.70 -24.88 -19.81
CA ARG A 887 18.28 -26.24 -19.44
C ARG A 887 16.78 -26.43 -19.42
N TRP A 888 16.01 -25.38 -19.18
CA TRP A 888 14.56 -25.44 -19.34
C TRP A 888 14.19 -25.76 -20.79
N ARG A 889 14.78 -25.05 -21.77
CA ARG A 889 14.63 -25.40 -23.19
C ARG A 889 15.09 -26.82 -23.51
N GLN A 890 16.17 -27.31 -22.88
CA GLN A 890 16.57 -28.72 -23.03
C GLN A 890 15.48 -29.68 -22.52
N LEU A 891 14.86 -29.38 -21.37
CA LEU A 891 13.80 -30.19 -20.79
C LEU A 891 12.51 -30.15 -21.64
N THR A 892 12.15 -28.99 -22.21
CA THR A 892 10.89 -28.80 -22.95
C THR A 892 11.00 -29.17 -24.43
N ASP A 893 12.07 -28.73 -25.10
CA ASP A 893 12.20 -28.79 -26.56
C ASP A 893 12.95 -30.05 -27.01
N ASP A 894 13.84 -30.59 -26.16
CA ASP A 894 14.68 -31.75 -26.44
C ASP A 894 14.65 -32.78 -25.28
N TYR A 895 13.43 -33.14 -24.87
CA TYR A 895 13.18 -34.03 -23.74
C TYR A 895 13.76 -35.45 -23.95
N GLN A 896 13.90 -35.92 -25.19
CA GLN A 896 14.41 -37.27 -25.49
C GLN A 896 15.89 -37.45 -25.15
N ASN A 897 16.66 -36.37 -25.21
CA ASN A 897 18.07 -36.36 -24.84
C ASN A 897 18.31 -35.91 -23.40
N SER A 898 17.25 -35.56 -22.68
CA SER A 898 17.31 -35.15 -21.28
C SER A 898 17.60 -36.33 -20.36
N ARG A 899 18.48 -36.12 -19.38
CA ARG A 899 18.92 -37.15 -18.44
C ARG A 899 18.73 -36.70 -17.00
N ALA A 900 18.56 -37.67 -16.10
CA ALA A 900 18.68 -37.43 -14.67
C ALA A 900 20.04 -37.88 -14.15
N TYR A 901 20.54 -37.15 -13.15
CA TYR A 901 21.80 -37.42 -12.48
C TYR A 901 21.54 -37.85 -11.03
N TRP A 902 22.06 -39.01 -10.64
CA TRP A 902 21.99 -39.51 -9.28
C TRP A 902 23.22 -39.06 -8.49
N SER A 903 23.02 -38.23 -7.46
CA SER A 903 24.13 -37.86 -6.58
C SER A 903 24.66 -39.08 -5.84
N ARG A 904 25.98 -39.28 -5.89
CA ARG A 904 26.65 -40.45 -5.29
C ARG A 904 27.25 -40.08 -3.93
N PRO A 905 27.01 -40.86 -2.88
CA PRO A 905 27.67 -40.66 -1.60
C PRO A 905 29.16 -41.02 -1.71
N GLY A 906 30.04 -40.01 -1.79
CA GLY A 906 31.50 -40.17 -1.73
C GLY A 906 32.05 -40.09 -0.30
N ALA A 907 33.17 -40.79 -0.04
CA ALA A 907 33.80 -40.98 1.27
C ALA A 907 34.67 -39.80 1.78
N ASN A 908 34.75 -38.69 1.05
CA ASN A 908 35.39 -37.46 1.53
C ASN A 908 34.47 -36.29 1.18
N ASP A 909 34.28 -35.35 2.10
CA ASP A 909 33.48 -34.12 1.96
C ASP A 909 33.74 -33.42 0.62
N ILE A 910 32.93 -33.73 -0.39
CA ILE A 910 33.08 -33.18 -1.74
C ILE A 910 32.64 -31.71 -1.67
N SER A 911 33.57 -30.81 -2.01
CA SER A 911 33.24 -29.40 -2.22
C SER A 911 32.10 -29.29 -3.24
N PRO A 912 31.06 -28.46 -2.99
CA PRO A 912 29.92 -28.27 -3.92
C PRO A 912 30.36 -27.91 -5.35
N PHE A 913 31.58 -27.39 -5.48
CA PHE A 913 32.26 -27.09 -6.75
C PHE A 913 32.36 -28.29 -7.72
N HIS A 914 32.63 -29.51 -7.23
CA HIS A 914 32.83 -30.66 -8.13
C HIS A 914 31.53 -31.08 -8.82
N LEU A 915 30.45 -31.21 -8.05
CA LEU A 915 29.14 -31.51 -8.60
C LEU A 915 28.67 -30.38 -9.53
N GLU A 916 28.85 -29.12 -9.15
CA GLU A 916 28.52 -27.99 -10.02
C GLU A 916 29.30 -28.04 -11.35
N ARG A 917 30.59 -28.41 -11.31
CA ARG A 917 31.42 -28.59 -12.51
C ARG A 917 30.89 -29.71 -13.40
N GLU A 918 30.65 -30.89 -12.83
CA GLU A 918 30.12 -32.06 -13.57
C GLU A 918 28.78 -31.73 -14.22
N LEU A 919 27.87 -31.10 -13.48
CA LEU A 919 26.59 -30.67 -14.02
C LEU A 919 26.81 -29.66 -15.16
N LYS A 920 27.69 -28.67 -15.00
CA LYS A 920 27.95 -27.66 -16.05
C LYS A 920 28.62 -28.24 -17.30
N GLU A 921 29.43 -29.28 -17.18
CA GLU A 921 30.05 -29.99 -18.30
C GLU A 921 29.02 -30.77 -19.13
N ASP A 922 27.95 -31.27 -18.50
CA ASP A 922 26.86 -31.99 -19.17
C ASP A 922 25.53 -31.22 -19.13
N SER A 923 25.23 -30.48 -20.20
CA SER A 923 23.98 -29.71 -20.33
C SER A 923 22.72 -30.58 -20.48
N SER A 924 22.86 -31.88 -20.78
CA SER A 924 21.72 -32.81 -20.92
C SER A 924 21.09 -33.19 -19.58
N VAL A 925 21.79 -32.96 -18.47
CA VAL A 925 21.26 -33.22 -17.13
C VAL A 925 20.22 -32.17 -16.75
N VAL A 926 18.95 -32.56 -16.74
CA VAL A 926 17.83 -31.65 -16.39
C VAL A 926 17.12 -32.03 -15.09
N CYS A 927 17.45 -33.21 -14.53
CA CYS A 927 16.92 -33.67 -13.25
C CYS A 927 18.05 -34.13 -12.31
N LEU A 928 18.08 -33.67 -11.06
CA LEU A 928 19.05 -34.09 -10.03
C LEU A 928 18.36 -34.85 -8.90
N ILE A 929 18.81 -36.08 -8.63
CA ILE A 929 18.34 -36.86 -7.47
C ILE A 929 19.34 -36.66 -6.32
N LEU A 930 18.87 -36.11 -5.20
CA LEU A 930 19.71 -35.82 -4.03
C LEU A 930 20.03 -37.09 -3.23
N SER A 931 21.23 -37.13 -2.65
CA SER A 931 21.67 -38.25 -1.81
C SER A 931 21.21 -38.13 -0.36
N GLN A 932 20.78 -36.94 0.07
CA GLN A 932 20.22 -36.63 1.39
C GLN A 932 19.17 -35.53 1.29
N PRO A 933 18.20 -35.45 2.21
CA PRO A 933 17.25 -34.35 2.27
C PRO A 933 17.97 -33.01 2.49
N PRO A 934 17.52 -31.91 1.85
CA PRO A 934 18.14 -30.60 1.98
C PRO A 934 17.73 -29.84 3.26
N SER A 935 17.44 -30.53 4.37
CA SER A 935 16.99 -29.94 5.64
C SER A 935 18.01 -28.99 6.27
N ASP A 936 19.29 -29.37 6.22
CA ASP A 936 20.40 -28.51 6.62
C ASP A 936 21.08 -27.94 5.35
N PRO A 937 21.09 -26.62 5.16
CA PRO A 937 21.77 -26.00 4.04
C PRO A 937 23.28 -26.26 3.98
N SER A 938 23.95 -26.44 5.13
CA SER A 938 25.38 -26.78 5.21
C SER A 938 25.64 -28.28 5.03
N GLY A 939 24.59 -29.08 5.25
CA GLY A 939 24.58 -30.51 5.04
C GLY A 939 24.81 -30.89 3.57
N ARG A 940 25.01 -32.19 3.32
CA ARG A 940 25.27 -32.69 1.96
C ARG A 940 24.10 -32.41 1.01
N GLY A 941 22.87 -32.72 1.43
CA GLY A 941 21.68 -32.46 0.62
C GLY A 941 21.50 -30.98 0.27
N GLY A 942 21.80 -30.08 1.21
CA GLY A 942 21.78 -28.63 0.97
C GLY A 942 22.83 -28.18 -0.06
N ARG A 943 24.06 -28.70 0.04
CA ARG A 943 25.13 -28.45 -0.93
C ARG A 943 24.81 -28.97 -2.34
N GLU A 944 24.18 -30.13 -2.44
CA GLU A 944 23.75 -30.73 -3.71
C GLU A 944 22.64 -29.92 -4.38
N LEU A 945 21.59 -29.54 -3.61
CA LEU A 945 20.52 -28.65 -4.09
C LEU A 945 21.11 -27.36 -4.67
N LEU A 946 22.02 -26.73 -3.92
CA LEU A 946 22.66 -25.48 -4.32
C LEU A 946 23.50 -25.62 -5.61
N ALA A 947 24.24 -26.72 -5.76
CA ALA A 947 24.99 -26.99 -7.00
C ALA A 947 24.05 -27.14 -8.21
N GLY A 948 22.92 -27.84 -8.04
CA GLY A 948 21.88 -27.98 -9.06
C GLY A 948 21.29 -26.63 -9.48
N LEU A 949 20.93 -25.76 -8.52
CA LEU A 949 20.33 -24.45 -8.80
C LEU A 949 21.28 -23.57 -9.59
N ARG A 950 22.57 -23.56 -9.23
CA ARG A 950 23.64 -22.79 -9.91
C ARG A 950 23.98 -23.32 -11.30
N ALA A 951 23.91 -24.63 -11.49
CA ALA A 951 24.14 -25.26 -12.80
C ALA A 951 22.95 -25.08 -13.76
N GLY A 952 21.81 -24.61 -13.26
CA GLY A 952 20.61 -24.39 -14.05
C GLY A 952 19.68 -25.59 -14.13
N VAL A 953 19.85 -26.64 -13.32
CA VAL A 953 19.02 -27.86 -13.36
C VAL A 953 17.57 -27.52 -12.97
N PRO A 954 16.55 -27.77 -13.83
CA PRO A 954 15.17 -27.35 -13.56
C PRO A 954 14.40 -28.27 -12.60
N ALA A 955 14.74 -29.56 -12.51
CA ALA A 955 14.04 -30.50 -11.63
C ALA A 955 14.98 -31.14 -10.59
N MET A 956 14.54 -31.29 -9.34
CA MET A 956 15.30 -32.01 -8.31
C MET A 956 14.39 -32.87 -7.44
N ILE A 957 14.81 -34.09 -7.11
CA ILE A 957 14.00 -35.09 -6.42
C ILE A 957 14.75 -35.59 -5.17
N TRP A 958 14.05 -35.71 -4.04
CA TRP A 958 14.60 -36.31 -2.83
C TRP A 958 13.52 -36.96 -1.98
N HIS A 959 13.95 -37.79 -1.04
CA HIS A 959 13.12 -38.32 0.03
C HIS A 959 13.26 -37.43 1.27
N ARG A 960 12.16 -37.06 1.92
CA ARG A 960 12.14 -36.11 3.06
C ARG A 960 12.95 -36.58 4.28
N HIS A 961 12.99 -37.90 4.51
CA HIS A 961 13.70 -38.54 5.62
C HIS A 961 14.95 -39.33 5.19
N ASP A 962 14.81 -40.34 4.32
CA ASP A 962 15.89 -41.25 3.92
C ASP A 962 15.96 -41.45 2.38
N CYS A 963 16.92 -40.78 1.72
CA CYS A 963 17.17 -40.94 0.29
C CYS A 963 17.85 -42.28 -0.09
N THR A 964 18.20 -43.12 0.89
CA THR A 964 18.77 -44.46 0.63
C THR A 964 17.73 -45.57 0.59
N ASN A 965 16.48 -45.26 0.94
CA ASN A 965 15.35 -46.19 0.94
C ASN A 965 15.24 -46.91 -0.43
N PRO A 966 15.23 -48.26 -0.46
CA PRO A 966 15.09 -49.03 -1.69
C PRO A 966 13.81 -48.71 -2.48
N ALA A 967 12.68 -48.54 -1.80
CA ALA A 967 11.40 -48.21 -2.43
C ALA A 967 11.44 -46.82 -3.10
N PHE A 968 12.18 -45.86 -2.53
CA PHE A 968 12.44 -44.58 -3.16
C PHE A 968 13.24 -44.73 -4.46
N ARG A 969 14.32 -45.52 -4.42
CA ARG A 969 15.19 -45.71 -5.59
C ARG A 969 14.47 -46.42 -6.74
N GLU A 970 13.63 -47.39 -6.41
CA GLU A 970 12.79 -48.10 -7.37
C GLU A 970 11.77 -47.14 -8.01
N ALA A 971 10.96 -46.46 -7.20
CA ALA A 971 9.94 -45.53 -7.69
C ALA A 971 10.52 -44.39 -8.53
N VAL A 972 11.61 -43.75 -8.09
CA VAL A 972 12.26 -42.68 -8.87
C VAL A 972 12.97 -43.24 -10.11
N GLY A 973 13.51 -44.46 -10.04
CA GLY A 973 14.06 -45.17 -11.19
C GLY A 973 13.03 -45.33 -12.30
N GLU A 974 11.81 -45.77 -11.97
CA GLU A 974 10.70 -45.88 -12.92
C GLU A 974 10.29 -44.52 -13.50
N ILE A 975 10.18 -43.48 -12.65
CA ILE A 975 9.80 -42.13 -13.09
C ILE A 975 10.77 -41.57 -14.14
N VAL A 976 12.07 -41.84 -13.98
CA VAL A 976 13.13 -41.26 -14.80
C VAL A 976 13.45 -42.08 -16.05
N GLN A 977 13.22 -43.39 -16.05
CA GLN A 977 13.59 -44.28 -17.18
C GLN A 977 12.78 -44.04 -18.47
N ASP A 978 11.55 -43.52 -18.36
CA ASP A 978 10.65 -43.32 -19.50
C ASP A 978 11.03 -42.15 -20.43
N GLY A 979 12.13 -41.43 -20.16
CA GLY A 979 12.69 -40.38 -21.02
C GLY A 979 11.87 -39.08 -21.12
N ASN A 980 10.57 -39.09 -20.83
CA ASN A 980 9.74 -37.89 -20.77
C ASN A 980 9.72 -37.29 -19.36
N LEU A 981 10.79 -36.57 -19.01
CA LEU A 981 10.89 -35.80 -17.76
C LEU A 981 9.97 -34.56 -17.73
N GLY A 982 9.34 -34.20 -18.86
CA GLY A 982 8.33 -33.14 -18.93
C GLY A 982 7.03 -33.49 -18.20
N SER A 983 6.69 -34.78 -18.06
CA SER A 983 5.51 -35.26 -17.30
C SER A 983 5.83 -35.63 -15.85
N LEU A 984 6.96 -35.17 -15.31
CA LEU A 984 7.42 -35.51 -13.95
C LEU A 984 6.37 -35.17 -12.88
N VAL A 985 5.79 -33.97 -12.94
CA VAL A 985 4.78 -33.49 -11.97
C VAL A 985 3.54 -34.39 -11.95
N ASP A 986 3.06 -34.83 -13.12
CA ASP A 986 1.88 -35.70 -13.22
C ASP A 986 2.12 -37.07 -12.58
N ARG A 987 3.30 -37.66 -12.80
CA ARG A 987 3.66 -38.98 -12.23
C ARG A 987 3.78 -38.93 -10.72
N ILE A 988 4.37 -37.87 -10.17
CA ILE A 988 4.46 -37.66 -8.72
C ILE A 988 3.07 -37.46 -8.13
N THR A 989 2.22 -36.67 -8.80
CA THR A 989 0.83 -36.47 -8.37
C THR A 989 0.09 -37.80 -8.29
N ARG A 990 0.31 -38.72 -9.24
CA ARG A 990 -0.24 -40.09 -9.18
C ARG A 990 0.29 -40.90 -7.99
N LEU A 991 1.60 -40.89 -7.72
CA LEU A 991 2.18 -41.59 -6.55
C LEU A 991 1.64 -41.06 -5.21
N ARG A 992 1.36 -39.75 -5.13
CA ARG A 992 0.75 -39.15 -3.94
C ARG A 992 -0.72 -39.58 -3.78
N ARG A 993 -1.47 -39.70 -4.88
CA ARG A 993 -2.84 -40.27 -4.84
C ARG A 993 -2.86 -41.74 -4.42
N GLU A 994 -1.89 -42.53 -4.87
CA GLU A 994 -1.72 -43.90 -4.40
C GLU A 994 -1.46 -43.97 -2.90
N ALA A 995 -0.65 -43.06 -2.35
CA ALA A 995 -0.44 -42.93 -0.90
C ALA A 995 -1.75 -42.65 -0.15
N LEU A 996 -2.61 -41.76 -0.69
CA LEU A 996 -3.91 -41.45 -0.10
C LEU A 996 -4.84 -42.67 -0.03
N MET A 997 -4.77 -43.60 -1.00
CA MET A 997 -5.62 -44.80 -1.03
C MET A 997 -5.31 -45.80 0.08
N VAL A 998 -4.08 -45.82 0.61
CA VAL A 998 -3.68 -46.75 1.69
C VAL A 998 -4.22 -46.31 3.07
N GLY A 999 -4.61 -45.05 3.20
CA GLY A 999 -5.21 -44.48 4.41
C GLY A 999 -4.21 -44.08 5.52
N PRO A 1000 -4.63 -43.25 6.50
CA PRO A 1000 -3.72 -42.55 7.42
C PRO A 1000 -2.81 -43.45 8.28
N GLU A 1001 -3.25 -44.68 8.57
CA GLU A 1001 -2.50 -45.63 9.39
C GLU A 1001 -1.23 -46.14 8.68
N GLU A 1002 -1.25 -46.16 7.34
CA GLU A 1002 -0.14 -46.68 6.51
C GLU A 1002 0.55 -45.59 5.67
N TRP A 1003 0.07 -44.34 5.72
CA TRP A 1003 0.64 -43.21 4.98
C TRP A 1003 2.14 -43.03 5.19
N GLU A 1004 2.61 -43.18 6.43
CA GLU A 1004 4.02 -43.00 6.78
C GLU A 1004 4.93 -44.07 6.14
N GLY A 1005 4.38 -45.22 5.73
CA GLY A 1005 5.11 -46.27 5.01
C GLY A 1005 5.15 -46.09 3.49
N HIS A 1006 4.30 -45.24 2.92
CA HIS A 1006 4.18 -45.09 1.47
C HIS A 1006 5.13 -44.02 0.90
N ILE A 1007 5.82 -44.33 -0.20
CA ILE A 1007 6.83 -43.43 -0.78
C ILE A 1007 6.26 -42.07 -1.20
N GLY A 1008 5.01 -42.06 -1.72
CA GLY A 1008 4.32 -40.84 -2.11
C GLY A 1008 4.17 -39.80 -0.98
N ARG A 1009 4.15 -40.23 0.28
CA ARG A 1009 4.09 -39.33 1.45
C ARG A 1009 5.38 -38.53 1.64
N HIS A 1010 6.51 -39.15 1.33
CA HIS A 1010 7.85 -38.65 1.65
C HIS A 1010 8.62 -38.16 0.43
N LEU A 1011 8.04 -38.26 -0.77
CA LEU A 1011 8.64 -37.83 -2.02
C LEU A 1011 8.45 -36.33 -2.26
N ALA A 1012 9.56 -35.61 -2.36
CA ALA A 1012 9.59 -34.18 -2.62
C ALA A 1012 10.27 -33.88 -3.95
N VAL A 1013 9.68 -32.95 -4.72
CA VAL A 1013 10.20 -32.53 -6.03
C VAL A 1013 10.12 -31.03 -6.18
N LEU A 1014 11.27 -30.44 -6.47
CA LEU A 1014 11.41 -29.07 -6.95
C LEU A 1014 11.33 -29.08 -8.47
N PHE A 1015 10.51 -28.19 -9.04
CA PHE A 1015 10.32 -28.04 -10.48
C PHE A 1015 10.20 -26.55 -10.82
N ASP A 1016 11.28 -25.99 -11.34
CA ASP A 1016 11.45 -24.54 -11.55
C ASP A 1016 11.28 -24.14 -13.03
N ASP A 1017 10.17 -23.49 -13.36
CA ASP A 1017 9.88 -22.93 -14.69
C ASP A 1017 10.33 -21.43 -14.81
N PRO A 1018 11.31 -21.08 -15.66
CA PRO A 1018 11.78 -19.70 -15.82
C PRO A 1018 10.80 -18.75 -16.52
N ASP A 1019 9.73 -19.27 -17.15
CA ASP A 1019 8.73 -18.47 -17.86
C ASP A 1019 7.61 -18.02 -16.93
N HIS A 1020 7.44 -18.68 -15.78
CA HIS A 1020 6.52 -18.29 -14.71
C HIS A 1020 7.22 -17.45 -13.61
N MET A 1021 7.78 -16.28 -13.95
CA MET A 1021 8.35 -15.36 -12.95
C MET A 1021 7.29 -14.46 -12.33
N VAL A 1022 7.29 -14.36 -11.00
CA VAL A 1022 6.47 -13.42 -10.23
C VAL A 1022 7.41 -12.40 -9.58
N GLY A 1023 7.29 -11.11 -9.93
CA GLY A 1023 8.22 -10.05 -9.50
C GLY A 1023 8.59 -9.09 -10.65
N PRO A 1024 8.64 -7.75 -10.44
CA PRO A 1024 8.93 -6.85 -11.54
C PRO A 1024 10.41 -7.01 -11.90
N PRO A 1025 10.79 -6.90 -13.19
CA PRO A 1025 12.14 -6.50 -13.52
C PRO A 1025 12.42 -5.19 -12.76
N GLY A 1026 13.59 -5.07 -12.13
CA GLY A 1026 13.93 -3.94 -11.26
C GLY A 1026 13.53 -2.58 -11.83
N LEU A 1027 13.16 -1.65 -10.95
CA LEU A 1027 12.73 -0.30 -11.32
C LEU A 1027 13.58 0.27 -12.47
N PRO A 1028 12.95 0.89 -13.48
CA PRO A 1028 13.71 1.67 -14.44
C PRO A 1028 14.52 2.72 -13.67
N GLN A 1029 15.82 2.73 -13.91
CA GLN A 1029 16.70 3.80 -13.41
C GLN A 1029 16.13 5.11 -13.94
N VAL A 1030 15.67 5.97 -13.02
CA VAL A 1030 15.26 7.36 -13.31
C VAL A 1030 16.50 8.25 -13.30
#